data_AF-A0A0D2EXB3-F1
#
_entry.id   AF-A0A0D2EXB3-F1
#
_cell.length_a   1.000
_cell.length_b   1.000
_cell.length_c   1.000
_cell.angle_alpha   90.00
_cell.angle_beta   90.00
_cell.angle_gamma   90.00
#
_symmetry.space_group_name_H-M   'P 1'
#
loop_
_entity.id
_entity.type
_entity.pdbx_description
1 polymer ?
#
loop_
_entity_poly.entity_id
_entity_poly.type
_entity_poly.pdbx_seq_one_letter_code
_entity_poly.pdbx_strand_id
1 'polypeptide(L)'
;MVFSLSLVPAHTPPLFWSCVGLYADAVKLLSPSRRLQKLAEEIARYSRRPPETHEQALLRRMHQAETLTEYENCTIDLDNLQGHEAWKKEKESIEPGYNPDVIESQVIRLKNAVADQDLDAMQHLLRTGLSRDLGGMNMLRLYKHSWFGTKFLIDDYINTVLETIQTFAETSIRTNVPTAEVRLHQQSLEDALKFFGRSALTLSGGALLGMKHIGVVKTLWEADLLPEIISGASAGSIVAGIVGSSTDERMAEVLDYFPFSDLAVFDPAGTGSVGWLVQRLRSFLQTGAFFEMDNLKRVMKSWLGDITFREARYKTGRVLNICVSSAGNAEPRLLNFVTAPDVFIWSAVCASCAVPNVFPPANIYEKDPITKEEKLWMQNAQQTFVDGSLDHDIPMRKLSEMFNVNFFIVSQVNPHVRVFLDQEEVFRGKQPTAPVRVRNPLQTAKELLRQEIIHRAQQLSDLGLPQGLYRWASLFNQQYTGDINVLPEIKPSEYLHMMMNPTPEFMVKATVAGERATWPRMCRIKNCVAIELALIQAIHTLRDRVNFGPEARAAREQKRSSSRGRASRGRSARPSFLRRRSLSIESPVKVDNALTVPQPLKVRRNVSLGNISVRPSFSITTPRTTPYLSPQVGIDQDLLGDALVMTRTNSNSLDGSGIDGHTVDVSNISRRRAPF
;
A
#
# COMPACT_ATOMS: atom_id res chain seq x y z
N MET A 1 -0.90 61.84 -15.21
CA MET A 1 -1.84 60.70 -15.29
C MET A 1 -1.28 59.38 -14.74
N VAL A 2 -0.06 59.33 -14.19
CA VAL A 2 0.43 58.16 -13.42
C VAL A 2 -0.16 58.13 -12.00
N PHE A 3 -0.53 59.30 -11.45
CA PHE A 3 -1.19 59.45 -10.14
C PHE A 3 -2.68 59.09 -10.09
N SER A 4 -3.34 58.93 -11.24
CA SER A 4 -4.80 58.69 -11.32
C SER A 4 -5.18 57.21 -11.46
N LEU A 5 -4.22 56.34 -11.81
CA LEU A 5 -4.42 54.88 -11.91
C LEU A 5 -4.19 54.16 -10.58
N SER A 6 -3.55 54.81 -9.60
CA SER A 6 -3.39 54.32 -8.23
C SER A 6 -4.67 54.43 -7.37
N LEU A 7 -5.75 55.00 -7.91
CA LEU A 7 -7.06 55.17 -7.27
C LEU A 7 -8.08 54.08 -7.63
N VAL A 8 -7.68 53.07 -8.40
CA VAL A 8 -8.58 51.95 -8.76
C VAL A 8 -8.60 50.94 -7.60
N PRO A 9 -9.77 50.63 -7.02
CA PRO A 9 -9.87 49.69 -5.90
C PRO A 9 -9.34 48.30 -6.30
N ALA A 10 -8.62 47.65 -5.37
CA ALA A 10 -7.95 46.36 -5.54
C ALA A 10 -8.89 45.18 -5.91
N HIS A 11 -10.20 45.39 -5.91
CA HIS A 11 -11.23 44.41 -6.25
C HIS A 11 -12.05 44.81 -7.49
N THR A 12 -11.38 45.16 -8.58
CA THR A 12 -12.04 45.34 -9.88
C THR A 12 -12.17 43.99 -10.59
N PRO A 13 -13.35 43.64 -11.14
CA PRO A 13 -13.58 42.33 -11.76
C PRO A 13 -12.69 42.13 -13.00
N PRO A 14 -12.23 40.90 -13.30
CA PRO A 14 -11.32 40.61 -14.42
C PRO A 14 -11.89 41.01 -15.80
N LEU A 15 -13.21 41.11 -15.91
CA LEU A 15 -13.90 41.63 -17.10
C LEU A 15 -13.62 43.11 -17.36
N PHE A 16 -13.50 43.94 -16.32
CA PHE A 16 -13.20 45.37 -16.45
C PHE A 16 -11.83 45.58 -17.09
N TRP A 17 -10.80 44.87 -16.59
CA TRP A 17 -9.45 44.93 -17.15
C TRP A 17 -9.36 44.36 -18.57
N SER A 18 -10.15 43.34 -18.89
CA SER A 18 -10.26 42.81 -20.26
C SER A 18 -10.85 43.83 -21.24
N CYS A 19 -11.90 44.55 -20.83
CA CYS A 19 -12.49 45.63 -21.62
C CYS A 19 -11.52 46.82 -21.80
N VAL A 20 -10.79 47.20 -20.74
CA VAL A 20 -9.75 48.25 -20.80
C VAL A 20 -8.60 47.83 -21.73
N GLY A 21 -8.20 46.55 -21.71
CA GLY A 21 -7.22 45.98 -22.63
C GLY A 21 -7.66 46.05 -24.10
N LEU A 22 -8.89 45.62 -24.40
CA LEU A 22 -9.47 45.71 -25.74
C LEU A 22 -9.57 47.16 -26.24
N TYR A 23 -9.96 48.08 -25.37
CA TYR A 23 -10.03 49.50 -25.69
C TYR A 23 -8.63 50.09 -25.98
N ALA A 24 -7.63 49.73 -25.17
CA ALA A 24 -6.25 50.15 -25.39
C ALA A 24 -5.68 49.60 -26.71
N ASP A 25 -6.01 48.37 -27.09
CA ASP A 25 -5.62 47.78 -28.38
C ASP A 25 -6.31 48.49 -29.57
N ALA A 26 -7.58 48.86 -29.44
CA ALA A 26 -8.29 49.63 -30.46
C ALA A 26 -7.67 51.03 -30.65
N VAL A 27 -7.32 51.71 -29.55
CA VAL A 27 -6.65 53.02 -29.59
C VAL A 27 -5.24 52.91 -30.22
N LYS A 28 -4.52 51.81 -29.97
CA LYS A 28 -3.23 51.54 -30.61
C LYS A 28 -3.34 51.40 -32.13
N LEU A 29 -4.37 50.71 -32.61
CA LEU A 29 -4.61 50.46 -34.04
C LEU A 29 -5.12 51.69 -34.81
N LEU A 30 -5.92 52.54 -34.16
CA LEU A 30 -6.63 53.63 -34.82
C LEU A 30 -5.98 55.01 -34.65
N SER A 31 -5.02 55.17 -33.72
CA SER A 31 -4.44 56.49 -33.44
C SER A 31 -3.23 56.82 -34.33
N PRO A 32 -3.21 57.99 -35.00
CA PRO A 32 -2.06 58.44 -35.81
C PRO A 32 -0.92 59.05 -34.97
N SER A 33 -1.08 59.20 -33.65
CA SER A 33 -0.07 59.84 -32.79
C SER A 33 0.81 58.81 -32.07
N ARG A 34 2.13 58.93 -32.22
CA ARG A 34 3.11 58.04 -31.57
C ARG A 34 3.09 58.12 -30.04
N ARG A 35 2.62 59.23 -29.45
CA ARG A 35 2.49 59.39 -28.00
C ARG A 35 1.29 58.63 -27.44
N LEU A 36 0.15 58.66 -28.14
CA LEU A 36 -1.04 57.90 -27.74
C LEU A 36 -0.84 56.40 -27.93
N GLN A 37 -0.11 55.98 -28.97
CA GLN A 37 0.25 54.57 -29.14
C GLN A 37 1.11 54.05 -27.97
N LYS A 38 2.11 54.81 -27.51
CA LYS A 38 2.93 54.44 -26.34
C LYS A 38 2.12 54.37 -25.05
N LEU A 39 1.23 55.35 -24.82
CA LEU A 39 0.34 55.34 -23.65
C LEU A 39 -0.64 54.17 -23.68
N ALA A 40 -1.25 53.89 -24.84
CA ALA A 40 -2.12 52.75 -25.04
C ALA A 40 -1.37 51.42 -24.83
N GLU A 41 -0.08 51.37 -25.22
CA GLU A 41 0.77 50.21 -24.97
C GLU A 41 1.10 50.02 -23.49
N GLU A 42 1.37 51.08 -22.73
CA GLU A 42 1.55 51.00 -21.27
C GLU A 42 0.25 50.58 -20.56
N ILE A 43 -0.89 51.12 -20.97
CA ILE A 43 -2.21 50.76 -20.41
C ILE A 43 -2.58 49.31 -20.77
N ALA A 44 -2.32 48.87 -22.01
CA ALA A 44 -2.53 47.48 -22.43
C ALA A 44 -1.61 46.51 -21.67
N ARG A 45 -0.35 46.89 -21.39
CA ARG A 45 0.55 46.07 -20.56
C ARG A 45 0.04 45.97 -19.13
N TYR A 46 -0.44 47.07 -18.55
CA TYR A 46 -0.94 47.10 -17.17
C TYR A 46 -2.29 46.38 -17.02
N SER A 47 -3.15 46.44 -18.04
CA SER A 47 -4.48 45.81 -18.02
C SER A 47 -4.44 44.31 -18.31
N ARG A 48 -3.42 43.83 -19.02
CA ARG A 48 -3.40 42.44 -19.47
C ARG A 48 -3.21 41.42 -18.35
N ARG A 49 -2.51 41.75 -17.25
CA ARG A 49 -2.50 40.98 -16.00
C ARG A 49 -2.09 41.90 -14.83
N PRO A 50 -2.88 42.02 -13.75
CA PRO A 50 -2.31 42.55 -12.51
C PRO A 50 -1.06 41.75 -12.15
N PRO A 51 -0.01 42.35 -11.56
CA PRO A 51 1.15 41.60 -11.11
C PRO A 51 0.65 40.47 -10.22
N GLU A 52 1.09 39.26 -10.55
CA GLU A 52 0.70 38.08 -9.79
C GLU A 52 1.04 38.31 -8.32
N THR A 53 0.04 38.19 -7.44
CA THR A 53 0.30 38.32 -6.01
C THR A 53 1.24 37.21 -5.59
N HIS A 54 2.10 37.48 -4.60
CA HIS A 54 3.06 36.49 -4.13
C HIS A 54 2.38 35.16 -3.71
N GLU A 55 1.18 35.26 -3.13
CA GLU A 55 0.30 34.12 -2.85
C GLU A 55 -0.11 33.32 -4.10
N GLN A 56 -0.55 33.99 -5.17
CA GLN A 56 -0.92 33.32 -6.43
C GLN A 56 0.28 32.61 -7.07
N ALA A 57 1.46 33.23 -6.99
CA ALA A 57 2.70 32.63 -7.48
C ALA A 57 3.06 31.36 -6.70
N LEU A 58 2.94 31.39 -5.38
CA LEU A 58 3.18 30.22 -4.52
C LEU A 58 2.14 29.12 -4.74
N LEU A 59 0.85 29.47 -4.88
CA LEU A 59 -0.20 28.49 -5.21
C LEU A 59 0.05 27.83 -6.56
N ARG A 60 0.50 28.58 -7.57
CA ARG A 60 0.86 28.01 -8.86
C ARG A 60 2.03 27.04 -8.72
N ARG A 61 3.10 27.42 -8.00
CA ARG A 61 4.26 26.56 -7.74
C ARG A 61 3.85 25.29 -6.99
N MET A 62 3.00 25.41 -5.97
CA MET A 62 2.43 24.27 -5.24
C MET A 62 1.69 23.30 -6.17
N HIS A 63 0.87 23.80 -7.12
CA HIS A 63 0.16 22.94 -8.08
C HIS A 63 1.07 22.34 -9.16
N GLN A 64 2.20 23.00 -9.45
CA GLN A 64 3.18 22.55 -10.45
C GLN A 64 4.26 21.66 -9.85
N ALA A 65 4.34 21.56 -8.52
CA ALA A 65 5.35 20.76 -7.83
C ALA A 65 5.42 19.33 -8.38
N GLU A 66 6.65 18.86 -8.55
CA GLU A 66 6.96 17.51 -9.04
C GLU A 66 7.40 16.58 -7.91
N THR A 67 7.85 17.14 -6.79
CA THR A 67 8.34 16.38 -5.63
C THR A 67 7.59 16.77 -4.37
N LEU A 68 7.49 15.83 -3.41
CA LEU A 68 6.93 16.12 -2.09
C LEU A 68 7.69 17.27 -1.42
N THR A 69 9.02 17.28 -1.47
CA THR A 69 9.84 18.34 -0.86
C THR A 69 9.58 19.73 -1.44
N GLU A 70 9.38 19.84 -2.76
CA GLU A 70 9.00 21.11 -3.38
C GLU A 70 7.60 21.57 -2.93
N TYR A 71 6.65 20.64 -2.88
CA TYR A 71 5.31 20.89 -2.38
C TYR A 71 5.34 21.40 -0.93
N GLU A 72 6.10 20.73 -0.05
CA GLU A 72 6.27 21.09 1.35
C GLU A 72 6.81 22.51 1.52
N ASN A 73 7.93 22.83 0.87
CA ASN A 73 8.53 24.16 0.91
C ASN A 73 7.53 25.23 0.47
N CYS A 74 6.79 25.00 -0.63
CA CYS A 74 5.77 25.94 -1.10
C CYS A 74 4.63 26.11 -0.11
N THR A 75 4.16 25.04 0.51
CA THR A 75 3.08 25.11 1.51
C THR A 75 3.51 25.78 2.82
N ILE A 76 4.76 25.61 3.24
CA ILE A 76 5.34 26.31 4.39
C ILE A 76 5.45 27.81 4.10
N ASP A 77 5.92 28.19 2.90
CA ASP A 77 5.96 29.60 2.47
C ASP A 77 4.55 30.23 2.43
N LEU A 78 3.54 29.47 1.97
CA LEU A 78 2.13 29.91 1.99
C LEU A 78 1.61 30.12 3.41
N ASP A 79 1.90 29.21 4.33
CA ASP A 79 1.50 29.32 5.73
C ASP A 79 2.17 30.51 6.43
N ASN A 80 3.44 30.78 6.13
CA ASN A 80 4.16 31.97 6.60
C ASN A 80 3.51 33.27 6.07
N LEU A 81 3.17 33.29 4.78
CA LEU A 81 2.56 34.46 4.13
C LEU A 81 1.16 34.77 4.66
N GLN A 82 0.36 33.74 4.90
CA GLN A 82 -1.03 33.85 5.38
C GLN A 82 -1.12 33.93 6.92
N GLY A 83 -0.01 33.80 7.63
CA GLY A 83 0.04 33.89 9.09
C GLY A 83 -0.47 32.64 9.83
N HIS A 84 -0.64 31.51 9.15
CA HIS A 84 -1.11 30.26 9.76
C HIS A 84 -0.11 29.67 10.75
N GLU A 85 1.18 30.01 10.64
CA GLU A 85 2.22 29.63 11.61
C GLU A 85 1.95 30.18 13.02
N ALA A 86 1.29 31.34 13.14
CA ALA A 86 0.90 31.86 14.45
C ALA A 86 -0.10 30.90 15.13
N TRP A 87 -1.10 30.44 14.38
CA TRP A 87 -2.06 29.45 14.88
C TRP A 87 -1.39 28.12 15.27
N LYS A 88 -0.35 27.65 14.55
CA LYS A 88 0.35 26.40 14.93
C LYS A 88 1.06 26.50 16.28
N LYS A 89 1.54 27.70 16.64
CA LYS A 89 2.19 28.00 17.92
C LYS A 89 1.20 28.15 19.07
N GLU A 90 -0.01 28.60 18.79
CA GLU A 90 -1.04 28.74 19.81
C GLU A 90 -1.45 27.37 20.37
N LYS A 91 -1.50 27.28 21.70
CA LYS A 91 -1.87 26.05 22.41
C LYS A 91 -3.32 25.65 22.14
N GLU A 92 -4.24 26.60 22.21
CA GLU A 92 -5.68 26.37 22.07
C GLU A 92 -6.14 26.34 20.60
N SER A 93 -7.28 25.70 20.35
CA SER A 93 -7.96 25.73 19.05
C SER A 93 -9.46 25.85 19.22
N ILE A 94 -10.17 26.26 18.16
CA ILE A 94 -11.62 26.50 18.17
C ILE A 94 -12.43 25.17 18.25
N GLU A 95 -11.76 24.05 18.01
CA GLU A 95 -12.33 22.72 17.90
C GLU A 95 -12.73 22.16 19.28
N PRO A 96 -14.02 21.84 19.52
CA PRO A 96 -14.53 21.57 20.86
C PRO A 96 -14.05 20.26 21.52
N GLY A 97 -13.40 19.36 20.78
CA GLY A 97 -12.84 18.12 21.34
C GLY A 97 -11.32 18.06 21.33
N TYR A 98 -10.64 19.15 20.98
CA TYR A 98 -9.19 19.25 21.10
C TYR A 98 -8.84 19.69 22.53
N ASN A 99 -8.16 18.82 23.28
CA ASN A 99 -7.78 19.04 24.68
C ASN A 99 -6.24 19.09 24.81
N PRO A 100 -5.63 20.27 24.70
CA PRO A 100 -4.17 20.40 24.68
C PRO A 100 -3.51 20.04 26.02
N ASP A 101 -4.17 20.25 27.16
CA ASP A 101 -3.63 19.93 28.49
C ASP A 101 -3.32 18.44 28.68
N VAL A 102 -4.16 17.57 28.10
CA VAL A 102 -3.97 16.12 28.15
C VAL A 102 -2.72 15.72 27.35
N ILE A 103 -2.50 16.36 26.21
CA ILE A 103 -1.33 16.10 25.36
C ILE A 103 -0.06 16.60 26.07
N GLU A 104 -0.06 17.84 26.57
CA GLU A 104 1.09 18.44 27.25
C GLU A 104 1.49 17.69 28.51
N SER A 105 0.51 17.29 29.35
CA SER A 105 0.79 16.50 30.55
C SER A 105 1.45 15.15 30.22
N GLN A 106 1.04 14.51 29.13
CA GLN A 106 1.65 13.26 28.69
C GLN A 106 3.06 13.47 28.14
N VAL A 107 3.29 14.57 27.41
CA VAL A 107 4.64 14.95 26.94
C VAL A 107 5.59 15.14 28.11
N ILE A 108 5.19 15.89 29.14
CA ILE A 108 6.02 16.14 30.33
C ILE A 108 6.39 14.82 31.02
N ARG A 109 5.43 13.90 31.17
CA ARG A 109 5.68 12.59 31.79
C ARG A 109 6.68 11.75 31.01
N LEU A 110 6.55 11.71 29.67
CA LEU A 110 7.49 11.00 28.80
C LEU A 110 8.88 11.63 28.84
N LYS A 111 8.98 12.96 28.77
CA LYS A 111 10.26 13.70 28.84
C LYS A 111 10.98 13.45 30.18
N ASN A 112 10.24 13.46 31.29
CA ASN A 112 10.82 13.17 32.61
C ASN A 112 11.33 11.72 32.69
N ALA A 113 10.54 10.74 32.23
CA ALA A 113 10.98 9.34 32.24
C ALA A 113 12.25 9.12 31.40
N VAL A 114 12.34 9.76 30.22
CA VAL A 114 13.53 9.71 29.35
C VAL A 114 14.73 10.40 30.01
N ALA A 115 14.55 11.56 30.62
CA ALA A 115 15.61 12.31 31.31
C ALA A 115 16.19 11.54 32.50
N ASP A 116 15.33 10.88 33.27
CA ASP A 116 15.70 10.07 34.44
C ASP A 116 16.26 8.69 34.05
N GLN A 117 16.21 8.32 32.76
CA GLN A 117 16.55 6.99 32.23
C GLN A 117 15.79 5.84 32.91
N ASP A 118 14.58 6.11 33.40
CA ASP A 118 13.75 5.13 34.10
C ASP A 118 13.02 4.22 33.08
N LEU A 119 13.60 3.03 32.88
CA LEU A 119 13.05 2.02 31.96
C LEU A 119 11.64 1.56 32.34
N ASP A 120 11.36 1.40 33.63
CA ASP A 120 10.07 0.90 34.10
C ASP A 120 8.99 1.96 33.91
N ALA A 121 9.32 3.23 34.17
CA ALA A 121 8.43 4.35 33.88
C ALA A 121 8.17 4.51 32.38
N MET A 122 9.20 4.41 31.54
CA MET A 122 9.04 4.41 30.08
C MET A 122 8.13 3.27 29.62
N GLN A 123 8.39 2.05 30.09
CA GLN A 123 7.59 0.87 29.77
C GLN A 123 6.12 1.07 30.17
N HIS A 124 5.87 1.55 31.38
CA HIS A 124 4.53 1.82 31.88
C HIS A 124 3.80 2.85 31.01
N LEU A 125 4.43 3.99 30.72
CA LEU A 125 3.85 5.07 29.92
C LEU A 125 3.57 4.64 28.47
N LEU A 126 4.48 3.90 27.84
CA LEU A 126 4.27 3.36 26.49
C LEU A 126 3.13 2.34 26.46
N ARG A 127 2.95 1.55 27.52
CA ARG A 127 1.87 0.55 27.57
C ARG A 127 0.50 1.16 27.83
N THR A 128 0.40 2.16 28.71
CA THR A 128 -0.90 2.69 29.16
C THR A 128 -1.30 4.01 28.50
N GLY A 129 -0.34 4.79 28.02
CA GLY A 129 -0.55 6.18 27.58
C GLY A 129 -0.68 6.38 26.07
N LEU A 130 -0.42 5.35 25.25
CA LEU A 130 -0.48 5.48 23.80
C LEU A 130 -1.91 5.39 23.29
N SER A 131 -2.42 6.49 22.75
CA SER A 131 -3.68 6.54 21.99
C SER A 131 -3.46 7.25 20.67
N ARG A 132 -4.13 6.78 19.60
CA ARG A 132 -4.14 7.42 18.28
C ARG A 132 -4.86 8.77 18.27
N ASP A 133 -5.76 9.01 19.22
CA ASP A 133 -6.53 10.25 19.31
C ASP A 133 -6.46 10.85 20.73
N LEU A 134 -5.25 10.89 21.29
CA LEU A 134 -5.00 11.53 22.58
C LEU A 134 -5.39 13.01 22.50
N GLY A 135 -6.35 13.43 23.35
CA GLY A 135 -6.80 14.81 23.39
C GLY A 135 -7.39 15.34 22.07
N GLY A 136 -7.94 14.47 21.20
CA GLY A 136 -8.53 14.88 19.93
C GLY A 136 -7.53 15.30 18.85
N MET A 137 -6.26 14.88 18.96
CA MET A 137 -5.19 15.26 18.03
C MET A 137 -5.37 14.79 16.58
N ASN A 138 -6.23 13.79 16.32
CA ASN A 138 -6.51 13.29 14.97
C ASN A 138 -7.76 13.95 14.33
N MET A 139 -8.31 15.00 14.95
CA MET A 139 -9.43 15.72 14.36
C MET A 139 -9.07 16.33 13.01
N LEU A 140 -9.78 15.93 11.96
CA LEU A 140 -9.59 16.41 10.59
C LEU A 140 -9.58 17.94 10.49
N ARG A 141 -10.36 18.62 11.32
CA ARG A 141 -10.47 20.07 11.32
C ARG A 141 -9.19 20.80 11.74
N LEU A 142 -8.37 20.20 12.61
CA LEU A 142 -7.07 20.77 12.99
C LEU A 142 -6.13 20.84 11.78
N TYR A 143 -6.26 19.90 10.84
CA TYR A 143 -5.50 19.89 9.58
C TYR A 143 -6.10 20.80 8.50
N LYS A 144 -7.12 21.63 8.84
CA LYS A 144 -7.71 22.63 7.94
C LYS A 144 -7.38 24.06 8.34
N HIS A 145 -6.46 24.28 9.26
CA HIS A 145 -6.03 25.63 9.63
C HIS A 145 -4.71 26.06 8.97
N SER A 146 -4.04 25.12 8.29
CA SER A 146 -2.77 25.32 7.61
C SER A 146 -2.67 24.46 6.36
N TRP A 147 -1.81 24.86 5.42
CA TRP A 147 -1.48 24.07 4.24
C TRP A 147 -0.61 22.87 4.58
N PHE A 148 0.30 23.02 5.53
CA PHE A 148 1.21 21.96 5.96
C PHE A 148 1.19 21.75 7.47
N GLY A 149 1.02 20.51 7.92
CA GLY A 149 1.07 20.17 9.34
C GLY A 149 -0.16 20.60 10.14
N THR A 150 -0.01 20.65 11.46
CA THR A 150 -1.04 21.02 12.43
C THR A 150 -0.42 21.80 13.60
N LYS A 151 -0.98 21.73 14.81
CA LYS A 151 -0.43 22.32 16.03
C LYS A 151 0.93 21.72 16.38
N PHE A 152 1.88 22.57 16.79
CA PHE A 152 3.23 22.13 17.21
C PHE A 152 3.23 21.23 18.45
N LEU A 153 2.23 21.38 19.33
CA LEU A 153 2.07 20.51 20.50
C LEU A 153 1.85 19.05 20.09
N ILE A 154 1.11 18.81 19.01
CA ILE A 154 0.84 17.45 18.49
C ILE A 154 2.15 16.85 17.94
N ASP A 155 2.90 17.64 17.18
CA ASP A 155 4.17 17.20 16.61
C ASP A 155 5.22 16.94 17.73
N ASP A 156 5.30 17.80 18.76
CA ASP A 156 6.18 17.60 19.92
C ASP A 156 5.81 16.31 20.69
N TYR A 157 4.52 16.02 20.85
CA TYR A 157 4.07 14.77 21.45
C TYR A 157 4.52 13.55 20.67
N ILE A 158 4.28 13.53 19.36
CA ILE A 158 4.64 12.39 18.51
C ILE A 158 6.15 12.20 18.53
N ASN A 159 6.93 13.28 18.41
CA ASN A 159 8.39 13.21 18.46
C ASN A 159 8.90 12.68 19.80
N THR A 160 8.31 13.13 20.91
CA THR A 160 8.64 12.67 22.26
C THR A 160 8.34 11.17 22.42
N VAL A 161 7.20 10.69 21.90
CA VAL A 161 6.86 9.26 21.92
C VAL A 161 7.88 8.45 21.12
N LEU A 162 8.23 8.89 19.91
CA LEU A 162 9.22 8.20 19.07
C LEU A 162 10.59 8.14 19.74
N GLU A 163 11.05 9.25 20.33
CA GLU A 163 12.31 9.30 21.09
C GLU A 163 12.25 8.37 22.31
N THR A 164 11.11 8.29 23.00
CA THR A 164 10.91 7.38 24.13
C THR A 164 11.00 5.91 23.69
N ILE A 165 10.32 5.54 22.60
CA ILE A 165 10.36 4.17 22.05
C ILE A 165 11.80 3.79 21.66
N GLN A 166 12.49 4.68 20.97
CA GLN A 166 13.88 4.47 20.57
C GLN A 166 14.81 4.35 21.77
N THR A 167 14.71 5.27 22.73
CA THR A 167 15.53 5.26 23.95
C THR A 167 15.28 4.01 24.78
N PHE A 168 14.02 3.59 24.91
CA PHE A 168 13.65 2.35 25.58
C PHE A 168 14.28 1.13 24.91
N ALA A 169 14.19 1.02 23.58
CA ALA A 169 14.77 -0.08 22.82
C ALA A 169 16.31 -0.09 22.90
N GLU A 170 16.96 1.05 22.74
CA GLU A 170 18.43 1.17 22.81
C GLU A 170 18.96 0.86 24.21
N THR A 171 18.31 1.39 25.24
CA THR A 171 18.71 1.16 26.63
C THR A 171 18.56 -0.31 26.98
N SER A 172 17.45 -0.95 26.60
CA SER A 172 17.23 -2.41 26.77
C SER A 172 18.29 -3.29 26.12
N ILE A 173 18.99 -2.80 25.09
CA ILE A 173 20.06 -3.54 24.39
C ILE A 173 21.43 -3.26 25.00
N ARG A 174 21.67 -2.02 25.48
CA ARG A 174 22.99 -1.55 25.92
C ARG A 174 23.33 -1.96 27.35
N THR A 175 22.39 -1.88 28.27
CA THR A 175 22.58 -2.54 29.57
C THR A 175 22.67 -4.04 29.28
N ASN A 176 23.62 -4.74 29.90
CA ASN A 176 23.87 -6.16 29.67
C ASN A 176 22.76 -7.01 30.35
N VAL A 177 21.51 -6.66 30.03
CA VAL A 177 20.27 -7.16 30.57
C VAL A 177 20.13 -8.63 30.18
N PRO A 178 19.75 -9.53 31.11
CA PRO A 178 19.53 -10.93 30.80
C PRO A 178 18.53 -11.09 29.64
N THR A 179 18.72 -12.09 28.77
CA THR A 179 17.78 -12.33 27.64
C THR A 179 16.32 -12.49 28.10
N ALA A 180 16.08 -12.92 29.33
CA ALA A 180 14.73 -13.02 29.91
C ALA A 180 14.04 -11.64 30.05
N GLU A 181 14.75 -10.63 30.53
CA GLU A 181 14.21 -9.27 30.68
C GLU A 181 14.02 -8.59 29.33
N VAL A 182 14.94 -8.79 28.37
CA VAL A 182 14.75 -8.30 26.99
C VAL A 182 13.48 -8.89 26.35
N ARG A 183 13.14 -10.16 26.64
CA ARG A 183 11.88 -10.77 26.20
C ARG A 183 10.66 -10.13 26.86
N LEU A 184 10.75 -9.74 28.13
CA LEU A 184 9.66 -9.03 28.81
C LEU A 184 9.45 -7.63 28.20
N HIS A 185 10.52 -6.90 27.91
CA HIS A 185 10.43 -5.62 27.23
C HIS A 185 9.85 -5.77 25.81
N GLN A 186 10.27 -6.80 25.06
CA GLN A 186 9.68 -7.13 23.76
C GLN A 186 8.18 -7.38 23.88
N GLN A 187 7.75 -8.24 24.81
CA GLN A 187 6.33 -8.54 25.05
C GLN A 187 5.54 -7.28 25.43
N SER A 188 6.13 -6.41 26.26
CA SER A 188 5.49 -5.16 26.64
C SER A 188 5.26 -4.22 25.45
N LEU A 189 6.20 -4.15 24.49
CA LEU A 189 6.00 -3.38 23.26
C LEU A 189 4.98 -4.05 22.32
N GLU A 190 4.97 -5.37 22.23
CA GLU A 190 3.95 -6.11 21.47
C GLU A 190 2.55 -5.85 22.04
N ASP A 191 2.40 -5.82 23.36
CA ASP A 191 1.14 -5.50 24.03
C ASP A 191 0.76 -4.02 23.85
N ALA A 192 1.73 -3.10 23.90
CA ALA A 192 1.50 -1.69 23.58
C ALA A 192 1.02 -1.52 22.12
N LEU A 193 1.59 -2.27 21.17
CA LEU A 193 1.16 -2.27 19.77
C LEU A 193 -0.25 -2.84 19.60
N LYS A 194 -0.60 -3.92 20.34
CA LYS A 194 -1.97 -4.46 20.34
C LYS A 194 -2.97 -3.44 20.88
N PHE A 195 -2.63 -2.72 21.96
CA PHE A 195 -3.49 -1.69 22.52
C PHE A 195 -3.63 -0.48 21.58
N PHE A 196 -2.51 -0.02 21.01
CA PHE A 196 -2.51 1.10 20.06
C PHE A 196 -3.35 0.75 18.82
N GLY A 197 -3.19 -0.46 18.29
CA GLY A 197 -3.82 -0.98 17.06
C GLY A 197 -2.95 -0.77 15.83
N ARG A 198 -3.41 -1.23 14.66
CA ARG A 198 -2.66 -1.17 13.40
C ARG A 198 -3.33 -0.31 12.32
N SER A 199 -2.52 0.13 11.37
CA SER A 199 -2.98 0.84 10.18
C SER A 199 -2.99 -0.08 8.97
N ALA A 200 -3.93 0.18 8.05
CA ALA A 200 -3.98 -0.49 6.76
C ALA A 200 -4.14 0.50 5.61
N LEU A 201 -3.43 0.23 4.51
CA LEU A 201 -3.66 0.88 3.22
C LEU A 201 -4.65 0.05 2.42
N THR A 202 -5.78 0.64 2.05
CA THR A 202 -6.83 -0.03 1.27
C THR A 202 -6.99 0.66 -0.08
N LEU A 203 -6.79 -0.12 -1.15
CA LEU A 203 -6.83 0.34 -2.53
C LEU A 203 -8.16 -0.12 -3.17
N SER A 204 -9.01 0.84 -3.49
CA SER A 204 -10.33 0.58 -4.08
C SER A 204 -10.23 -0.01 -5.49
N GLY A 205 -11.33 -0.61 -5.94
CA GLY A 205 -11.57 -0.84 -7.35
C GLY A 205 -11.69 0.46 -8.16
N GLY A 206 -11.77 0.31 -9.49
CA GLY A 206 -11.93 1.43 -10.43
C GLY A 206 -11.37 1.22 -11.83
N ALA A 207 -11.23 -0.04 -12.27
CA ALA A 207 -10.68 -0.41 -13.58
C ALA A 207 -9.36 0.33 -13.87
N LEU A 208 -9.16 0.89 -15.08
CA LEU A 208 -7.92 1.59 -15.44
C LEU A 208 -7.53 2.71 -14.46
N LEU A 209 -8.49 3.37 -13.82
CA LEU A 209 -8.23 4.45 -12.84
C LEU A 209 -7.53 3.93 -11.58
N GLY A 210 -7.63 2.64 -11.28
CA GLY A 210 -6.92 1.98 -10.18
C GLY A 210 -5.41 2.09 -10.29
N MET A 211 -4.87 2.36 -11.48
CA MET A 211 -3.44 2.58 -11.66
C MET A 211 -2.93 3.83 -10.94
N LYS A 212 -3.80 4.78 -10.59
CA LYS A 212 -3.44 5.97 -9.78
C LYS A 212 -2.99 5.62 -8.37
N HIS A 213 -3.36 4.45 -7.86
CA HIS A 213 -2.92 3.97 -6.55
C HIS A 213 -1.40 3.82 -6.46
N ILE A 214 -0.70 3.62 -7.59
CA ILE A 214 0.76 3.54 -7.61
C ILE A 214 1.43 4.79 -7.04
N GLY A 215 0.88 5.98 -7.35
CA GLY A 215 1.39 7.24 -6.84
C GLY A 215 1.17 7.39 -5.33
N VAL A 216 0.06 6.87 -4.82
CA VAL A 216 -0.22 6.84 -3.37
C VAL A 216 0.78 5.95 -2.65
N VAL A 217 0.99 4.73 -3.16
CA VAL A 217 1.98 3.80 -2.59
C VAL A 217 3.38 4.39 -2.67
N LYS A 218 3.76 4.98 -3.81
CA LYS A 218 5.07 5.60 -4.01
C LYS A 218 5.33 6.69 -2.98
N THR A 219 4.42 7.65 -2.84
CA THR A 219 4.56 8.73 -1.83
C THR A 219 4.69 8.17 -0.42
N LEU A 220 3.88 7.17 -0.04
CA LEU A 220 3.94 6.58 1.30
C LEU A 220 5.22 5.79 1.53
N TRP A 221 5.69 5.05 0.54
CA TRP A 221 6.91 4.25 0.62
C TRP A 221 8.16 5.14 0.66
N GLU A 222 8.20 6.18 -0.18
CA GLU A 222 9.27 7.19 -0.19
C GLU A 222 9.40 7.91 1.14
N ALA A 223 8.29 8.14 1.84
CA ALA A 223 8.27 8.78 3.15
C ALA A 223 8.46 7.82 4.35
N ASP A 224 8.69 6.53 4.12
CA ASP A 224 8.70 5.49 5.16
C ASP A 224 7.40 5.43 6.00
N LEU A 225 6.27 5.71 5.37
CA LEU A 225 4.92 5.74 5.98
C LEU A 225 3.96 4.68 5.40
N LEU A 226 4.47 3.75 4.59
CA LEU A 226 3.66 2.67 4.02
C LEU A 226 3.28 1.64 5.10
N PRO A 227 1.98 1.42 5.41
CA PRO A 227 1.57 0.41 6.38
C PRO A 227 1.97 -1.01 5.96
N GLU A 228 2.25 -1.89 6.92
CA GLU A 228 2.55 -3.31 6.64
C GLU A 228 1.32 -4.07 6.10
N ILE A 229 0.11 -3.63 6.45
CA ILE A 229 -1.14 -4.26 6.02
C ILE A 229 -1.67 -3.52 4.79
N ILE A 230 -1.73 -4.23 3.68
CA ILE A 230 -2.19 -3.70 2.39
C ILE A 230 -3.38 -4.54 1.93
N SER A 231 -4.45 -3.88 1.54
CA SER A 231 -5.65 -4.51 1.00
C SER A 231 -5.99 -3.92 -0.36
N GLY A 232 -6.41 -4.77 -1.30
CA GLY A 232 -6.86 -4.33 -2.61
C GLY A 232 -8.11 -5.08 -3.07
N ALA A 233 -8.94 -4.38 -3.84
CA ALA A 233 -10.07 -4.95 -4.56
C ALA A 233 -10.00 -4.56 -6.04
N SER A 234 -10.37 -5.46 -6.94
CA SER A 234 -10.39 -5.21 -8.39
C SER A 234 -9.04 -4.68 -8.89
N ALA A 235 -9.02 -3.57 -9.64
CA ALA A 235 -7.78 -2.90 -10.07
C ALA A 235 -6.83 -2.51 -8.92
N GLY A 236 -7.34 -2.24 -7.71
CA GLY A 236 -6.52 -2.02 -6.52
C GLY A 236 -5.79 -3.27 -6.04
N SER A 237 -6.32 -4.47 -6.32
CA SER A 237 -5.65 -5.74 -6.00
C SER A 237 -4.41 -5.99 -6.86
N ILE A 238 -4.35 -5.45 -8.08
CA ILE A 238 -3.17 -5.49 -8.94
C ILE A 238 -2.01 -4.75 -8.28
N VAL A 239 -2.24 -3.48 -7.92
CA VAL A 239 -1.22 -2.65 -7.26
C VAL A 239 -0.85 -3.23 -5.90
N ALA A 240 -1.84 -3.63 -5.10
CA ALA A 240 -1.61 -4.27 -3.80
C ALA A 240 -0.78 -5.56 -3.94
N GLY A 241 -1.09 -6.41 -4.92
CA GLY A 241 -0.39 -7.67 -5.16
C GLY A 241 1.07 -7.47 -5.51
N ILE A 242 1.37 -6.50 -6.40
CA ILE A 242 2.74 -6.18 -6.82
C ILE A 242 3.54 -5.62 -5.64
N VAL A 243 2.97 -4.65 -4.93
CA VAL A 243 3.63 -4.01 -3.76
C VAL A 243 3.79 -4.99 -2.60
N GLY A 244 2.77 -5.80 -2.33
CA GLY A 244 2.77 -6.81 -1.27
C GLY A 244 3.76 -7.96 -1.50
N SER A 245 4.12 -8.22 -2.76
CA SER A 245 5.06 -9.28 -3.18
C SER A 245 6.49 -8.78 -3.45
N SER A 246 6.68 -7.46 -3.44
CA SER A 246 7.97 -6.79 -3.67
C SER A 246 8.66 -6.47 -2.35
N THR A 247 9.97 -6.74 -2.29
CA THR A 247 10.80 -6.39 -1.13
C THR A 247 11.18 -4.91 -1.18
N ASP A 248 11.58 -4.35 -0.04
CA ASP A 248 11.95 -2.92 0.02
C ASP A 248 13.14 -2.55 -0.87
N GLU A 249 14.08 -3.48 -1.09
CA GLU A 249 15.25 -3.23 -1.93
C GLU A 249 14.89 -3.09 -3.40
N ARG A 250 13.85 -3.82 -3.85
CA ARG A 250 13.41 -3.83 -5.25
C ARG A 250 12.23 -2.89 -5.49
N MET A 251 11.64 -2.33 -4.45
CA MET A 251 10.45 -1.49 -4.57
C MET A 251 10.72 -0.25 -5.43
N ALA A 252 11.90 0.38 -5.32
CA ALA A 252 12.28 1.50 -6.19
C ALA A 252 12.21 1.10 -7.68
N GLU A 253 12.88 -0.01 -8.03
CA GLU A 253 12.91 -0.53 -9.41
C GLU A 253 11.50 -0.88 -9.91
N VAL A 254 10.68 -1.48 -9.04
CA VAL A 254 9.29 -1.85 -9.35
C VAL A 254 8.44 -0.60 -9.61
N LEU A 255 8.52 0.41 -8.75
CA LEU A 255 7.76 1.66 -8.89
C LEU A 255 8.19 2.47 -10.12
N ASP A 256 9.48 2.45 -10.47
CA ASP A 256 10.01 3.13 -11.66
C ASP A 256 9.69 2.38 -12.96
N TYR A 257 9.71 1.04 -12.93
CA TYR A 257 9.41 0.21 -14.11
C TYR A 257 7.91 0.10 -14.39
N PHE A 258 7.07 0.15 -13.34
CA PHE A 258 5.62 -0.09 -13.45
C PHE A 258 4.93 0.79 -14.52
N PRO A 259 5.20 2.11 -14.63
CA PRO A 259 4.59 2.95 -15.67
C PRO A 259 4.95 2.58 -17.10
N PHE A 260 6.09 1.92 -17.33
CA PHE A 260 6.60 1.58 -18.66
C PHE A 260 6.38 0.10 -19.03
N SER A 261 5.73 -0.66 -18.16
CA SER A 261 5.53 -2.09 -18.34
C SER A 261 4.35 -2.43 -19.24
N ASP A 262 4.34 -3.66 -19.76
CA ASP A 262 3.19 -4.20 -20.47
C ASP A 262 2.06 -4.53 -19.48
N LEU A 263 1.14 -3.57 -19.30
CA LEU A 263 -0.10 -3.72 -18.56
C LEU A 263 -1.30 -3.91 -19.51
N ALA A 264 -1.07 -4.53 -20.68
CA ALA A 264 -2.13 -4.86 -21.63
C ALA A 264 -3.02 -6.00 -21.09
N VAL A 265 -3.91 -5.63 -20.17
CA VAL A 265 -4.83 -6.50 -19.44
C VAL A 265 -6.15 -6.67 -20.18
N PHE A 266 -6.56 -5.68 -20.98
CA PHE A 266 -7.84 -5.67 -21.69
C PHE A 266 -7.72 -6.26 -23.10
N ASP A 267 -6.73 -5.84 -23.89
CA ASP A 267 -6.53 -6.31 -25.27
C ASP A 267 -5.10 -6.86 -25.49
N PRO A 268 -4.89 -7.85 -26.38
CA PRO A 268 -3.55 -8.29 -26.79
C PRO A 268 -2.74 -7.16 -27.45
N ALA A 269 -1.41 -7.17 -27.27
CA ALA A 269 -0.52 -6.20 -27.91
C ALA A 269 -0.63 -6.28 -29.45
N GLY A 270 -0.92 -5.16 -30.12
CA GLY A 270 -1.00 -5.08 -31.58
C GLY A 270 -2.39 -5.23 -32.19
N THR A 271 -3.46 -5.21 -31.39
CA THR A 271 -4.85 -5.33 -31.89
C THR A 271 -5.29 -4.04 -32.60
N GLY A 272 -5.40 -4.07 -33.94
CA GLY A 272 -5.95 -2.95 -34.72
C GLY A 272 -7.45 -2.73 -34.48
N SER A 273 -7.98 -1.55 -34.82
CA SER A 273 -9.37 -1.14 -34.52
C SER A 273 -10.45 -2.10 -35.03
N VAL A 274 -10.19 -2.82 -36.12
CA VAL A 274 -11.11 -3.82 -36.70
C VAL A 274 -11.02 -5.18 -35.98
N GLY A 275 -9.80 -5.59 -35.58
CA GLY A 275 -9.58 -6.81 -34.80
C GLY A 275 -10.17 -6.70 -33.39
N TRP A 276 -10.11 -5.51 -32.80
CA TRP A 276 -10.70 -5.19 -31.49
C TRP A 276 -12.21 -5.45 -31.46
N LEU A 277 -12.95 -4.97 -32.49
CA LEU A 277 -14.40 -5.10 -32.56
C LEU A 277 -14.82 -6.57 -32.78
N VAL A 278 -14.11 -7.29 -33.64
CA VAL A 278 -14.39 -8.71 -33.96
C VAL A 278 -14.09 -9.61 -32.76
N GLN A 279 -12.98 -9.38 -32.07
CA GLN A 279 -12.62 -10.13 -30.86
C GLN A 279 -13.64 -9.87 -29.74
N ARG A 280 -14.06 -8.61 -29.56
CA ARG A 280 -15.06 -8.23 -28.55
C ARG A 280 -16.43 -8.85 -28.81
N LEU A 281 -16.87 -8.88 -30.06
CA LEU A 281 -18.12 -9.53 -30.45
C LEU A 281 -18.05 -11.05 -30.25
N ARG A 282 -16.90 -11.66 -30.59
CA ARG A 282 -16.66 -13.09 -30.39
C ARG A 282 -16.62 -13.47 -28.90
N SER A 283 -15.89 -12.74 -28.08
CA SER A 283 -15.79 -13.00 -26.64
C SER A 283 -17.13 -12.81 -25.93
N PHE A 284 -17.89 -11.79 -26.31
CA PHE A 284 -19.25 -11.57 -25.79
C PHE A 284 -20.20 -12.72 -26.20
N LEU A 285 -20.13 -13.19 -27.45
CA LEU A 285 -20.95 -14.31 -27.92
C LEU A 285 -20.56 -15.66 -27.30
N GLN A 286 -19.28 -15.89 -26.98
CA GLN A 286 -18.79 -17.17 -26.46
C GLN A 286 -18.82 -17.27 -24.94
N THR A 287 -18.52 -16.19 -24.22
CA THR A 287 -18.36 -16.20 -22.76
C THR A 287 -19.30 -15.23 -22.03
N GLY A 288 -20.03 -14.37 -22.75
CA GLY A 288 -20.84 -13.31 -22.14
C GLY A 288 -20.04 -12.17 -21.51
N ALA A 289 -18.71 -12.17 -21.68
CA ALA A 289 -17.80 -11.16 -21.12
C ALA A 289 -17.09 -10.37 -22.23
N PHE A 290 -16.78 -9.11 -21.94
CA PHE A 290 -16.11 -8.21 -22.88
C PHE A 290 -14.61 -8.50 -23.08
N PHE A 291 -13.94 -9.08 -22.08
CA PHE A 291 -12.50 -9.32 -22.08
C PHE A 291 -12.13 -10.74 -21.67
N GLU A 292 -10.99 -11.20 -22.18
CA GLU A 292 -10.45 -12.54 -21.91
C GLU A 292 -9.61 -12.56 -20.62
N MET A 293 -9.90 -13.54 -19.74
CA MET A 293 -9.16 -13.71 -18.48
C MET A 293 -7.70 -14.12 -18.70
N ASP A 294 -7.37 -14.73 -19.83
CA ASP A 294 -6.01 -15.20 -20.13
C ASP A 294 -5.00 -14.05 -20.30
N ASN A 295 -5.45 -12.89 -20.79
CA ASN A 295 -4.61 -11.69 -20.89
C ASN A 295 -4.24 -11.16 -19.50
N LEU A 296 -5.23 -11.04 -18.61
CA LEU A 296 -4.99 -10.67 -17.23
C LEU A 296 -4.10 -11.70 -16.53
N LYS A 297 -4.35 -13.00 -16.70
CA LYS A 297 -3.52 -14.09 -16.14
C LYS A 297 -2.07 -13.97 -16.60
N ARG A 298 -1.83 -13.71 -17.90
CA ARG A 298 -0.48 -13.51 -18.47
C ARG A 298 0.26 -12.35 -17.79
N VAL A 299 -0.38 -11.18 -17.70
CA VAL A 299 0.22 -9.98 -17.08
C VAL A 299 0.44 -10.18 -15.58
N MET A 300 -0.49 -10.83 -14.87
CA MET A 300 -0.31 -11.09 -13.45
C MET A 300 0.77 -12.13 -13.18
N LYS A 301 0.90 -13.16 -14.03
CA LYS A 301 2.00 -14.13 -13.92
C LYS A 301 3.36 -13.53 -14.22
N SER A 302 3.46 -12.60 -15.19
CA SER A 302 4.75 -11.94 -15.47
C SER A 302 5.21 -11.05 -14.31
N TRP A 303 4.28 -10.37 -13.64
CA TRP A 303 4.58 -9.48 -12.52
C TRP A 303 4.78 -10.18 -11.17
N LEU A 304 3.90 -11.13 -10.83
CA LEU A 304 3.88 -11.75 -9.52
C LEU A 304 4.65 -13.07 -9.48
N GLY A 305 4.77 -13.75 -10.63
CA GLY A 305 5.24 -15.13 -10.70
C GLY A 305 4.33 -16.09 -9.92
N ASP A 306 4.84 -17.29 -9.64
CA ASP A 306 4.10 -18.35 -8.95
C ASP A 306 4.32 -18.30 -7.42
N ILE A 307 4.12 -17.10 -6.85
CA ILE A 307 4.23 -16.83 -5.42
C ILE A 307 2.87 -16.96 -4.72
N THR A 308 2.87 -17.51 -3.50
CA THR A 308 1.68 -17.61 -2.63
C THR A 308 1.61 -16.49 -1.60
N PHE A 309 0.45 -16.30 -0.95
CA PHE A 309 0.30 -15.33 0.14
C PHE A 309 1.28 -15.57 1.31
N ARG A 310 1.51 -16.84 1.67
CA ARG A 310 2.46 -17.24 2.70
C ARG A 310 3.89 -16.90 2.29
N GLU A 311 4.28 -17.24 1.07
CA GLU A 311 5.61 -16.95 0.53
C GLU A 311 5.86 -15.44 0.44
N ALA A 312 4.88 -14.65 -0.01
CA ALA A 312 4.97 -13.20 -0.06
C ALA A 312 5.17 -12.60 1.34
N ARG A 313 4.41 -13.05 2.36
CA ARG A 313 4.56 -12.58 3.74
C ARG A 313 5.96 -12.85 4.29
N TYR A 314 6.53 -14.03 4.03
CA TYR A 314 7.90 -14.34 4.47
C TYR A 314 8.97 -13.55 3.72
N LYS A 315 8.72 -13.25 2.44
CA LYS A 315 9.63 -12.50 1.59
C LYS A 315 9.65 -11.01 1.94
N THR A 316 8.48 -10.39 2.17
CA THR A 316 8.36 -8.93 2.27
C THR A 316 8.07 -8.43 3.67
N GLY A 317 7.60 -9.27 4.59
CA GLY A 317 7.12 -8.80 5.88
C GLY A 317 5.88 -7.90 5.75
N ARG A 318 5.12 -7.98 4.65
CA ARG A 318 3.82 -7.31 4.48
C ARG A 318 2.67 -8.30 4.54
N VAL A 319 1.52 -7.85 5.01
CA VAL A 319 0.27 -8.61 5.04
C VAL A 319 -0.57 -8.16 3.86
N LEU A 320 -0.56 -8.96 2.80
CA LEU A 320 -1.39 -8.73 1.61
C LEU A 320 -2.78 -9.33 1.81
N ASN A 321 -3.80 -8.53 1.50
CA ASN A 321 -5.20 -8.92 1.52
C ASN A 321 -5.86 -8.62 0.17
N ILE A 322 -6.55 -9.60 -0.40
CA ILE A 322 -7.29 -9.46 -1.66
C ILE A 322 -8.76 -9.81 -1.43
N CYS A 323 -9.64 -8.93 -1.90
CA CYS A 323 -11.08 -9.07 -1.73
C CYS A 323 -11.69 -9.79 -2.94
N VAL A 324 -12.43 -10.86 -2.70
CA VAL A 324 -13.15 -11.63 -3.73
C VAL A 324 -14.56 -11.93 -3.26
N SER A 325 -15.51 -12.11 -4.16
CA SER A 325 -16.86 -12.59 -3.83
C SER A 325 -17.13 -13.91 -4.51
N SER A 326 -17.93 -14.79 -3.89
CA SER A 326 -18.37 -16.01 -4.58
C SER A 326 -19.44 -15.66 -5.62
N ALA A 327 -19.44 -16.34 -6.76
CA ALA A 327 -20.45 -16.13 -7.80
C ALA A 327 -21.85 -16.56 -7.33
N GLY A 328 -21.94 -17.60 -6.50
CA GLY A 328 -23.21 -18.17 -6.02
C GLY A 328 -23.75 -17.56 -4.72
N ASN A 329 -22.88 -17.04 -3.85
CA ASN A 329 -23.25 -16.41 -2.58
C ASN A 329 -22.62 -15.01 -2.48
N ALA A 330 -23.40 -14.01 -2.07
CA ALA A 330 -22.96 -12.62 -1.95
C ALA A 330 -22.06 -12.34 -0.71
N GLU A 331 -21.38 -13.35 -0.17
CA GLU A 331 -20.47 -13.16 0.96
C GLU A 331 -19.06 -12.80 0.45
N PRO A 332 -18.57 -11.58 0.72
CA PRO A 332 -17.19 -11.22 0.37
C PRO A 332 -16.23 -12.07 1.19
N ARG A 333 -15.18 -12.59 0.57
CA ARG A 333 -14.08 -13.30 1.22
C ARG A 333 -12.81 -12.48 1.10
N LEU A 334 -12.03 -12.47 2.19
CA LEU A 334 -10.74 -11.82 2.25
C LEU A 334 -9.66 -12.89 2.19
N LEU A 335 -8.91 -12.92 1.10
CA LEU A 335 -7.81 -13.86 0.88
C LEU A 335 -6.51 -13.24 1.40
N ASN A 336 -5.84 -13.95 2.29
CA ASN A 336 -4.56 -13.54 2.87
C ASN A 336 -3.78 -14.76 3.37
N PHE A 337 -2.63 -14.52 3.98
CA PHE A 337 -1.77 -15.59 4.50
C PHE A 337 -2.39 -16.43 5.64
N VAL A 338 -3.48 -15.97 6.26
CA VAL A 338 -4.20 -16.70 7.32
C VAL A 338 -5.34 -17.53 6.72
N THR A 339 -6.15 -16.94 5.84
CA THR A 339 -7.34 -17.59 5.26
C THR A 339 -7.01 -18.48 4.07
N ALA A 340 -6.00 -18.12 3.29
CA ALA A 340 -5.64 -18.76 2.03
C ALA A 340 -4.10 -18.72 1.82
N PRO A 341 -3.30 -19.32 2.73
CA PRO A 341 -1.84 -19.19 2.72
C PRO A 341 -1.18 -19.66 1.42
N ASP A 342 -1.64 -20.78 0.88
CA ASP A 342 -0.98 -21.48 -0.22
C ASP A 342 -1.62 -21.14 -1.58
N VAL A 343 -2.56 -20.19 -1.61
CA VAL A 343 -3.16 -19.66 -2.83
C VAL A 343 -2.18 -18.77 -3.59
N PHE A 344 -2.12 -18.94 -4.91
CA PHE A 344 -1.34 -18.08 -5.80
C PHE A 344 -1.93 -16.68 -5.86
N ILE A 345 -1.08 -15.67 -5.63
CA ILE A 345 -1.52 -14.27 -5.62
C ILE A 345 -2.07 -13.86 -6.98
N TRP A 346 -1.45 -14.28 -8.09
CA TRP A 346 -1.96 -13.98 -9.43
C TRP A 346 -3.39 -14.48 -9.64
N SER A 347 -3.74 -15.66 -9.11
CA SER A 347 -5.08 -16.24 -9.25
C SER A 347 -6.12 -15.49 -8.42
N ALA A 348 -5.73 -15.03 -7.22
CA ALA A 348 -6.57 -14.19 -6.36
C ALA A 348 -6.84 -12.82 -7.00
N VAL A 349 -5.82 -12.21 -7.63
CA VAL A 349 -5.98 -10.95 -8.36
C VAL A 349 -6.91 -11.13 -9.57
N CYS A 350 -6.74 -12.21 -10.36
CA CYS A 350 -7.64 -12.52 -11.46
C CYS A 350 -9.11 -12.65 -11.02
N ALA A 351 -9.36 -13.36 -9.90
CA ALA A 351 -10.68 -13.45 -9.31
C ALA A 351 -11.21 -12.11 -8.79
N SER A 352 -10.35 -11.29 -8.18
CA SER A 352 -10.72 -9.96 -7.70
C SER A 352 -11.04 -9.00 -8.84
N CYS A 353 -10.43 -9.14 -10.03
CA CYS A 353 -10.74 -8.32 -11.20
C CYS A 353 -11.91 -8.87 -12.05
N ALA A 354 -12.52 -10.00 -11.68
CA ALA A 354 -13.58 -10.66 -12.44
C ALA A 354 -14.93 -9.95 -12.29
N VAL A 355 -15.04 -8.72 -12.83
CA VAL A 355 -16.27 -7.93 -12.82
C VAL A 355 -17.29 -8.56 -13.78
N PRO A 356 -18.53 -8.86 -13.36
CA PRO A 356 -19.59 -9.37 -14.22
C PRO A 356 -19.79 -8.53 -15.48
N ASN A 357 -20.02 -9.20 -16.60
CA ASN A 357 -20.09 -8.64 -17.95
C ASN A 357 -18.76 -8.10 -18.52
N VAL A 358 -17.76 -7.82 -17.69
CA VAL A 358 -16.43 -7.34 -18.13
C VAL A 358 -15.48 -8.52 -18.31
N PHE A 359 -15.35 -9.35 -17.29
CA PHE A 359 -14.52 -10.55 -17.25
C PHE A 359 -15.37 -11.74 -16.77
N PRO A 360 -15.11 -12.96 -17.28
CA PRO A 360 -15.81 -14.14 -16.81
C PRO A 360 -15.41 -14.46 -15.35
N PRO A 361 -16.28 -15.13 -14.57
CA PRO A 361 -15.93 -15.60 -13.23
C PRO A 361 -14.66 -16.45 -13.25
N ALA A 362 -13.75 -16.23 -12.30
CA ALA A 362 -12.45 -16.88 -12.26
C ALA A 362 -12.37 -18.00 -11.22
N ASN A 363 -11.52 -18.99 -11.49
CA ASN A 363 -11.12 -19.99 -10.51
C ASN A 363 -9.87 -19.53 -9.76
N ILE A 364 -9.80 -19.87 -8.48
CA ILE A 364 -8.64 -19.61 -7.62
C ILE A 364 -7.80 -20.89 -7.54
N TYR A 365 -6.48 -20.74 -7.61
CA TYR A 365 -5.54 -21.86 -7.59
C TYR A 365 -4.65 -21.82 -6.35
N GLU A 366 -4.45 -22.99 -5.75
CA GLU A 366 -3.56 -23.28 -4.64
C GLU A 366 -2.33 -24.03 -5.14
N LYS A 367 -1.18 -23.72 -4.53
CA LYS A 367 0.09 -24.40 -4.78
C LYS A 367 0.18 -25.63 -3.90
N ASP A 368 0.28 -26.80 -4.52
CA ASP A 368 0.50 -28.03 -3.76
C ASP A 368 1.90 -27.98 -3.09
N PRO A 369 2.00 -28.22 -1.76
CA PRO A 369 3.28 -28.18 -1.06
C PRO A 369 4.31 -29.21 -1.55
N ILE A 370 3.87 -30.32 -2.16
CA ILE A 370 4.75 -31.41 -2.60
C ILE A 370 5.08 -31.26 -4.09
N THR A 371 4.05 -31.25 -4.95
CA THR A 371 4.23 -31.24 -6.41
C THR A 371 4.55 -29.84 -6.94
N LYS A 372 4.22 -28.78 -6.18
CA LYS A 372 4.25 -27.37 -6.61
C LYS A 372 3.35 -27.07 -7.81
N GLU A 373 2.45 -27.99 -8.16
CA GLU A 373 1.51 -27.82 -9.26
C GLU A 373 0.29 -26.98 -8.85
N GLU A 374 -0.40 -26.45 -9.86
CA GLU A 374 -1.63 -25.69 -9.70
C GLU A 374 -2.81 -26.63 -9.38
N LYS A 375 -3.35 -26.52 -8.16
CA LYS A 375 -4.55 -27.22 -7.73
C LYS A 375 -5.71 -26.24 -7.56
N LEU A 376 -6.93 -26.64 -7.92
CA LEU A 376 -8.10 -25.79 -7.70
C LEU A 376 -8.40 -25.62 -6.20
N TRP A 377 -8.47 -24.38 -5.74
CA TRP A 377 -8.79 -24.05 -4.36
C TRP A 377 -10.27 -24.35 -4.08
N MET A 378 -10.56 -25.02 -2.96
CA MET A 378 -11.92 -25.50 -2.63
C MET A 378 -12.56 -26.40 -3.70
N GLN A 379 -11.81 -27.39 -4.19
CA GLN A 379 -12.23 -28.37 -5.21
C GLN A 379 -13.61 -29.02 -4.95
N ASN A 380 -13.99 -29.22 -3.70
CA ASN A 380 -15.25 -29.85 -3.31
C ASN A 380 -16.49 -28.98 -3.62
N ALA A 381 -16.33 -27.66 -3.74
CA ALA A 381 -17.44 -26.72 -3.88
C ALA A 381 -17.62 -26.19 -5.32
N GLN A 382 -16.65 -26.45 -6.23
CA GLN A 382 -16.61 -25.91 -7.61
C GLN A 382 -17.06 -24.44 -7.70
N GLN A 383 -16.69 -23.63 -6.71
CA GLN A 383 -17.11 -22.24 -6.63
C GLN A 383 -16.25 -21.39 -7.56
N THR A 384 -16.90 -20.65 -8.45
CA THR A 384 -16.27 -19.57 -9.19
C THR A 384 -16.36 -18.28 -8.37
N PHE A 385 -15.39 -17.40 -8.58
CA PHE A 385 -15.27 -16.14 -7.87
C PHE A 385 -15.41 -14.96 -8.83
N VAL A 386 -15.99 -13.89 -8.31
CA VAL A 386 -16.20 -12.61 -8.98
C VAL A 386 -15.57 -11.49 -8.17
N ASP A 387 -15.50 -10.31 -8.76
CA ASP A 387 -14.95 -9.12 -8.13
C ASP A 387 -15.63 -8.83 -6.78
N GLY A 388 -14.81 -8.77 -5.72
CA GLY A 388 -15.25 -8.48 -4.36
C GLY A 388 -15.80 -7.07 -4.19
N SER A 389 -15.42 -6.13 -5.06
CA SER A 389 -15.89 -4.74 -5.01
C SER A 389 -17.36 -4.56 -5.32
N LEU A 390 -18.01 -5.54 -5.95
CA LEU A 390 -19.45 -5.52 -6.17
C LEU A 390 -20.25 -5.58 -4.88
N ASP A 391 -19.79 -6.38 -3.93
CA ASP A 391 -20.51 -6.57 -2.68
C ASP A 391 -19.87 -5.72 -1.58
N HIS A 392 -18.53 -5.70 -1.46
CA HIS A 392 -17.76 -4.87 -0.54
C HIS A 392 -16.36 -4.50 -1.09
N ASP A 393 -16.18 -3.27 -1.57
CA ASP A 393 -14.90 -2.73 -2.09
C ASP A 393 -13.78 -2.70 -1.05
N ILE A 394 -14.11 -2.46 0.23
CA ILE A 394 -13.12 -2.39 1.32
C ILE A 394 -13.64 -3.12 2.56
N PRO A 395 -13.12 -4.32 2.91
CA PRO A 395 -13.59 -5.11 4.03
C PRO A 395 -12.97 -4.67 5.36
N MET A 396 -13.21 -3.41 5.75
CA MET A 396 -12.62 -2.80 6.96
C MET A 396 -12.89 -3.64 8.22
N ARG A 397 -14.12 -4.11 8.42
CA ARG A 397 -14.48 -4.94 9.59
C ARG A 397 -13.64 -6.22 9.68
N LYS A 398 -13.47 -6.94 8.56
CA LYS A 398 -12.66 -8.16 8.53
C LYS A 398 -11.18 -7.86 8.77
N LEU A 399 -10.67 -6.75 8.25
CA LEU A 399 -9.30 -6.30 8.52
C LEU A 399 -9.11 -5.94 10.00
N SER A 400 -10.09 -5.26 10.61
CA SER A 400 -10.10 -4.95 12.04
C SER A 400 -10.10 -6.21 12.89
N GLU A 401 -10.97 -7.18 12.59
CA GLU A 401 -11.10 -8.43 13.33
C GLU A 401 -9.86 -9.33 13.19
N MET A 402 -9.32 -9.47 11.98
CA MET A 402 -8.21 -10.39 11.72
C MET A 402 -6.84 -9.84 12.13
N PHE A 403 -6.62 -8.54 11.98
CA PHE A 403 -5.30 -7.92 12.11
C PHE A 403 -5.26 -6.76 13.10
N ASN A 404 -6.33 -6.53 13.88
CA ASN A 404 -6.42 -5.44 14.85
C ASN A 404 -6.19 -4.07 14.21
N VAL A 405 -6.71 -3.89 13.00
CA VAL A 405 -6.65 -2.60 12.27
C VAL A 405 -7.75 -1.68 12.78
N ASN A 406 -7.36 -0.49 13.22
CA ASN A 406 -8.29 0.55 13.67
C ASN A 406 -8.05 1.90 12.96
N PHE A 407 -7.12 1.95 12.01
CA PHE A 407 -6.86 3.14 11.21
C PHE A 407 -6.72 2.79 9.73
N PHE A 408 -7.52 3.42 8.88
CA PHE A 408 -7.62 3.10 7.46
C PHE A 408 -7.22 4.28 6.57
N ILE A 409 -6.20 4.06 5.74
CA ILE A 409 -5.85 4.95 4.63
C ILE A 409 -6.50 4.39 3.38
N VAL A 410 -7.55 5.06 2.91
CA VAL A 410 -8.31 4.63 1.73
C VAL A 410 -7.90 5.45 0.52
N SER A 411 -7.39 4.77 -0.51
CA SER A 411 -7.28 5.38 -1.84
C SER A 411 -8.51 5.02 -2.65
N GLN A 412 -9.33 6.01 -2.99
CA GLN A 412 -10.61 5.82 -3.66
C GLN A 412 -10.60 6.46 -5.05
N VAL A 413 -10.76 5.62 -6.07
CA VAL A 413 -10.81 6.03 -7.48
C VAL A 413 -12.14 5.73 -8.15
N ASN A 414 -13.11 5.13 -7.43
CA ASN A 414 -14.40 4.77 -8.00
C ASN A 414 -15.22 6.01 -8.42
N PRO A 415 -15.63 6.12 -9.70
CA PRO A 415 -16.37 7.29 -10.22
C PRO A 415 -17.68 7.53 -9.48
N HIS A 416 -18.45 6.46 -9.29
CA HIS A 416 -19.79 6.50 -8.73
C HIS A 416 -19.79 6.93 -7.26
N VAL A 417 -18.76 6.52 -6.52
CA VAL A 417 -18.57 6.87 -5.10
C VAL A 417 -18.14 8.32 -4.94
N ARG A 418 -17.22 8.79 -5.79
CA ARG A 418 -16.64 10.14 -5.71
C ARG A 418 -17.68 11.26 -5.77
N VAL A 419 -18.80 11.05 -6.47
CA VAL A 419 -19.89 12.04 -6.55
C VAL A 419 -20.52 12.29 -5.18
N PHE A 420 -20.61 11.26 -4.35
CA PHE A 420 -21.20 11.30 -3.01
C PHE A 420 -20.19 11.58 -1.90
N LEU A 421 -18.88 11.35 -2.15
CA LEU A 421 -17.84 11.69 -1.19
C LEU A 421 -17.64 13.19 -1.09
N ASP A 422 -17.62 13.66 0.15
CA ASP A 422 -17.20 15.02 0.43
C ASP A 422 -15.67 15.12 0.29
N GLN A 423 -15.19 16.15 -0.42
CA GLN A 423 -13.78 16.53 -0.45
C GLN A 423 -13.40 17.20 0.87
N GLU A 424 -13.56 16.48 1.98
CA GLU A 424 -13.46 17.07 3.31
C GLU A 424 -12.03 17.50 3.62
N GLU A 425 -11.01 16.88 3.03
CA GLU A 425 -9.62 17.06 3.48
C GLU A 425 -8.84 18.13 2.69
N VAL A 426 -9.49 18.89 1.78
CA VAL A 426 -8.80 19.92 1.00
C VAL A 426 -8.93 21.28 1.69
N PHE A 427 -7.83 21.78 2.24
CA PHE A 427 -7.74 23.15 2.72
C PHE A 427 -7.77 24.13 1.54
N ARG A 428 -8.55 25.21 1.66
CA ARG A 428 -8.74 26.24 0.61
C ARG A 428 -8.09 27.58 0.96
N GLY A 429 -7.12 27.59 1.88
CA GLY A 429 -6.44 28.81 2.32
C GLY A 429 -7.25 29.68 3.29
N LYS A 430 -8.40 29.21 3.79
CA LYS A 430 -9.23 29.94 4.75
C LYS A 430 -9.44 29.12 6.01
N GLN A 431 -8.95 29.62 7.13
CA GLN A 431 -9.10 28.98 8.43
C GLN A 431 -10.58 28.87 8.83
N PRO A 432 -11.00 27.73 9.40
CA PRO A 432 -12.31 27.58 10.01
C PRO A 432 -12.52 28.61 11.13
N THR A 433 -13.54 29.46 10.99
CA THR A 433 -13.86 30.50 11.99
C THR A 433 -14.93 30.07 13.00
N ALA A 434 -15.70 29.02 12.71
CA ALA A 434 -16.79 28.56 13.56
C ALA A 434 -16.49 27.17 14.18
N PRO A 435 -16.89 26.92 15.44
CA PRO A 435 -16.66 25.64 16.13
C PRO A 435 -17.54 24.50 15.59
N VAL A 436 -18.59 24.80 14.81
CA VAL A 436 -19.49 23.79 14.22
C VAL A 436 -19.45 23.86 12.70
N ARG A 437 -19.48 22.68 12.06
CA ARG A 437 -19.54 22.54 10.61
C ARG A 437 -20.85 23.11 10.07
N VAL A 438 -20.78 24.13 9.23
CA VAL A 438 -21.92 24.55 8.41
C VAL A 438 -22.08 23.51 7.29
N ARG A 439 -23.13 22.69 7.37
CA ARG A 439 -23.42 21.67 6.35
C ARG A 439 -23.98 22.36 5.12
N ASN A 440 -23.33 22.19 3.97
CA ASN A 440 -23.82 22.78 2.73
C ASN A 440 -25.13 22.09 2.32
N PRO A 441 -26.17 22.81 1.86
CA PRO A 441 -27.45 22.20 1.47
C PRO A 441 -27.29 21.15 0.36
N LEU A 442 -26.32 21.35 -0.53
CA LEU A 442 -25.94 20.37 -1.55
C LEU A 442 -25.45 19.04 -0.96
N GLN A 443 -24.72 19.07 0.17
CA GLN A 443 -24.25 17.85 0.85
C GLN A 443 -25.42 17.10 1.45
N THR A 444 -26.35 17.81 2.08
CA THR A 444 -27.59 17.20 2.60
C THR A 444 -28.41 16.57 1.48
N ALA A 445 -28.52 17.24 0.32
CA ALA A 445 -29.23 16.70 -0.85
C ALA A 445 -28.56 15.42 -1.41
N LYS A 446 -27.22 15.40 -1.50
CA LYS A 446 -26.47 14.21 -1.94
C LYS A 446 -26.68 13.03 -0.99
N GLU A 447 -26.64 13.26 0.32
CA GLU A 447 -26.85 12.22 1.32
C GLU A 447 -28.27 11.67 1.26
N LEU A 448 -29.28 12.55 1.11
CA LEU A 448 -30.67 12.13 0.96
C LEU A 448 -30.88 11.31 -0.32
N LEU A 449 -30.27 11.71 -1.43
CA LEU A 449 -30.31 10.94 -2.68
C LEU A 449 -29.68 9.55 -2.51
N ARG A 450 -28.52 9.47 -1.84
CA ARG A 450 -27.86 8.19 -1.54
C ARG A 450 -28.78 7.29 -0.71
N GLN A 451 -29.40 7.82 0.34
CA GLN A 451 -30.31 7.06 1.20
C GLN A 451 -31.56 6.61 0.44
N GLU A 452 -32.13 7.44 -0.42
CA GLU A 452 -33.28 7.07 -1.26
C GLU A 452 -32.94 5.93 -2.22
N ILE A 453 -31.78 5.97 -2.89
CA ILE A 453 -31.33 4.90 -3.77
C ILE A 453 -31.21 3.57 -3.02
N ILE A 454 -30.60 3.59 -1.82
CA ILE A 454 -30.45 2.40 -0.97
C ILE A 454 -31.83 1.89 -0.54
N HIS A 455 -32.72 2.78 -0.12
CA HIS A 455 -34.07 2.43 0.32
C HIS A 455 -34.89 1.77 -0.79
N ARG A 456 -34.85 2.32 -2.01
CA ARG A 456 -35.54 1.75 -3.17
C ARG A 456 -35.02 0.36 -3.53
N ALA A 457 -33.72 0.16 -3.41
CA ALA A 457 -33.15 -1.15 -3.65
C ALA A 457 -33.50 -2.20 -2.60
N GLN A 458 -33.58 -1.80 -1.32
CA GLN A 458 -34.09 -2.66 -0.26
C GLN A 458 -35.55 -3.07 -0.54
N GLN A 459 -36.40 -2.12 -0.97
CA GLN A 459 -37.77 -2.42 -1.38
C GLN A 459 -37.82 -3.44 -2.55
N LEU A 460 -36.95 -3.30 -3.56
CA LEU A 460 -36.87 -4.27 -4.66
C LEU A 460 -36.43 -5.66 -4.19
N SER A 461 -35.53 -5.74 -3.21
CA SER A 461 -35.13 -6.99 -2.56
C SER A 461 -36.28 -7.62 -1.78
N ASP A 462 -37.01 -6.84 -0.99
CA ASP A 462 -38.16 -7.30 -0.19
C ASP A 462 -39.32 -7.78 -1.07
N LEU A 463 -39.45 -7.21 -2.27
CA LEU A 463 -40.42 -7.64 -3.30
C LEU A 463 -40.04 -8.97 -4.00
N GLY A 464 -38.89 -9.56 -3.68
CA GLY A 464 -38.48 -10.88 -4.20
C GLY A 464 -38.00 -10.87 -5.66
N LEU A 465 -37.60 -9.71 -6.19
CA LEU A 465 -37.02 -9.61 -7.53
C LEU A 465 -35.68 -10.34 -7.62
N PRO A 466 -35.23 -10.78 -8.81
CA PRO A 466 -33.95 -11.45 -8.97
C PRO A 466 -32.78 -10.56 -8.53
N GLN A 467 -31.81 -11.16 -7.82
CA GLN A 467 -30.61 -10.48 -7.27
C GLN A 467 -29.87 -9.60 -8.29
N GLY A 468 -29.85 -10.00 -9.56
CA GLY A 468 -29.24 -9.21 -10.63
C GLY A 468 -29.80 -7.79 -10.79
N LEU A 469 -31.06 -7.54 -10.39
CA LEU A 469 -31.75 -6.24 -10.49
C LEU A 469 -31.52 -5.29 -9.30
N TYR A 470 -30.85 -5.72 -8.24
CA TYR A 470 -30.57 -4.84 -7.09
C TYR A 470 -29.17 -5.01 -6.52
N ARG A 471 -28.38 -5.99 -7.00
CA ARG A 471 -27.00 -6.19 -6.53
C ARG A 471 -26.14 -4.94 -6.69
N TRP A 472 -26.38 -4.12 -7.72
CA TRP A 472 -25.72 -2.82 -7.88
C TRP A 472 -26.00 -1.83 -6.75
N ALA A 473 -27.09 -1.99 -6.00
CA ALA A 473 -27.40 -1.10 -4.89
C ALA A 473 -26.49 -1.33 -3.68
N SER A 474 -25.95 -2.54 -3.54
CA SER A 474 -24.91 -2.81 -2.56
C SER A 474 -23.68 -1.93 -2.80
N LEU A 475 -23.35 -1.60 -4.06
CA LEU A 475 -22.34 -0.58 -4.43
C LEU A 475 -22.67 0.80 -3.87
N PHE A 476 -23.92 1.16 -3.62
CA PHE A 476 -24.24 2.45 -2.99
C PHE A 476 -24.23 2.35 -1.47
N ASN A 477 -24.39 1.17 -0.89
CA ASN A 477 -24.44 0.96 0.56
C ASN A 477 -23.06 0.81 1.22
N GLN A 478 -21.97 0.71 0.45
CA GLN A 478 -20.66 0.41 1.02
C GLN A 478 -20.06 1.59 1.82
N GLN A 479 -19.25 1.24 2.83
CA GLN A 479 -18.41 2.18 3.58
C GLN A 479 -17.14 2.44 2.77
N TYR A 480 -17.18 3.48 1.95
CA TYR A 480 -16.05 3.87 1.09
C TYR A 480 -15.09 4.87 1.73
N THR A 481 -15.35 5.26 2.96
CA THR A 481 -14.56 6.25 3.70
C THR A 481 -13.84 5.57 4.85
N GLY A 482 -12.52 5.71 4.90
CA GLY A 482 -11.71 5.42 6.07
C GLY A 482 -11.41 6.70 6.84
N ASP A 483 -10.46 6.60 7.77
CA ASP A 483 -9.98 7.72 8.57
C ASP A 483 -9.34 8.80 7.69
N ILE A 484 -8.59 8.38 6.66
CA ILE A 484 -7.97 9.25 5.65
C ILE A 484 -8.39 8.79 4.26
N ASN A 485 -8.89 9.72 3.44
CA ASN A 485 -9.43 9.42 2.11
C ASN A 485 -8.63 10.14 1.02
N VAL A 486 -7.73 9.41 0.37
CA VAL A 486 -6.94 9.88 -0.76
C VAL A 486 -7.78 9.79 -2.04
N LEU A 487 -7.96 10.93 -2.70
CA LEU A 487 -8.81 11.07 -3.89
C LEU A 487 -8.00 11.60 -5.08
N PRO A 488 -7.26 10.75 -5.81
CA PRO A 488 -6.51 11.14 -7.02
C PRO A 488 -7.35 11.95 -8.00
N GLU A 489 -6.85 13.01 -8.61
CA GLU A 489 -7.64 13.80 -9.57
C GLU A 489 -8.05 12.94 -10.77
N ILE A 490 -9.33 12.95 -11.16
CA ILE A 490 -9.85 12.21 -12.34
C ILE A 490 -10.46 13.19 -13.31
N LYS A 491 -9.98 13.17 -14.55
CA LYS A 491 -10.51 14.02 -15.62
C LYS A 491 -11.77 13.39 -16.23
N PRO A 492 -12.77 14.18 -16.65
CA PRO A 492 -13.98 13.63 -17.26
C PRO A 492 -13.73 12.73 -18.48
N SER A 493 -12.70 13.04 -19.28
CA SER A 493 -12.29 12.23 -20.43
C SER A 493 -11.72 10.86 -20.05
N GLU A 494 -11.19 10.70 -18.84
CA GLU A 494 -10.63 9.43 -18.37
C GLU A 494 -11.73 8.43 -18.00
N TYR A 495 -12.94 8.89 -17.67
CA TYR A 495 -14.09 8.00 -17.46
C TYR A 495 -14.47 7.25 -18.73
N LEU A 496 -14.34 7.90 -19.89
CA LEU A 496 -14.65 7.27 -21.19
C LEU A 496 -13.60 6.22 -21.58
N HIS A 497 -12.34 6.42 -21.18
CA HIS A 497 -11.22 5.51 -21.47
C HIS A 497 -10.96 4.45 -20.39
N MET A 498 -11.82 4.36 -19.38
CA MET A 498 -11.62 3.48 -18.21
C MET A 498 -11.54 1.98 -18.55
N MET A 499 -12.07 1.58 -19.71
CA MET A 499 -12.10 0.19 -20.20
C MET A 499 -11.10 -0.05 -21.35
N MET A 500 -10.06 0.77 -21.46
CA MET A 500 -8.99 0.63 -22.45
C MET A 500 -7.67 0.24 -21.80
N ASN A 501 -6.77 -0.36 -22.57
CA ASN A 501 -5.41 -0.64 -22.09
C ASN A 501 -4.66 0.64 -21.68
N PRO A 502 -3.92 0.61 -20.56
CA PRO A 502 -3.07 1.73 -20.16
C PRO A 502 -1.99 1.99 -21.21
N THR A 503 -1.79 3.27 -21.57
CA THR A 503 -0.58 3.71 -22.26
C THR A 503 0.47 4.15 -21.23
N PRO A 504 1.77 4.08 -21.53
CA PRO A 504 2.81 4.57 -20.61
C PRO A 504 2.59 6.04 -20.19
N GLU A 505 2.13 6.89 -21.11
CA GLU A 505 1.84 8.30 -20.80
C GLU A 505 0.68 8.46 -19.84
N PHE A 506 -0.35 7.61 -19.93
CA PHE A 506 -1.44 7.57 -18.96
C PHE A 506 -0.91 7.13 -17.60
N MET A 507 -0.06 6.11 -17.56
CA MET A 507 0.50 5.59 -16.31
C MET A 507 1.33 6.64 -15.57
N VAL A 508 2.22 7.36 -16.26
CA VAL A 508 3.02 8.45 -15.65
C VAL A 508 2.10 9.53 -15.07
N LYS A 509 1.08 9.94 -15.83
CA LYS A 509 0.08 10.93 -15.34
C LYS A 509 -0.73 10.39 -14.16
N ALA A 510 -1.04 9.09 -14.16
CA ALA A 510 -1.76 8.44 -13.08
C ALA A 510 -0.92 8.39 -11.79
N THR A 511 0.37 8.09 -11.90
CA THR A 511 1.33 8.17 -10.78
C THR A 511 1.34 9.58 -10.17
N VAL A 512 1.55 10.61 -10.99
CA VAL A 512 1.60 12.01 -10.52
C VAL A 512 0.27 12.43 -9.88
N ALA A 513 -0.88 12.00 -10.44
CA ALA A 513 -2.18 12.29 -9.86
C ALA A 513 -2.40 11.63 -8.49
N GLY A 514 -1.87 10.41 -8.30
CA GLY A 514 -1.87 9.72 -7.01
C GLY A 514 -0.96 10.40 -5.98
N GLU A 515 0.26 10.77 -6.39
CA GLU A 515 1.22 11.48 -5.53
C GLU A 515 0.64 12.80 -5.02
N ARG A 516 0.15 13.64 -5.94
CA ARG A 516 -0.45 14.96 -5.64
C ARG A 516 -1.66 14.90 -4.74
N ALA A 517 -2.47 13.84 -4.84
CA ALA A 517 -3.60 13.66 -3.94
C ALA A 517 -3.17 13.23 -2.54
N THR A 518 -2.00 12.61 -2.41
CA THR A 518 -1.46 12.13 -1.14
C THR A 518 -0.75 13.25 -0.37
N TRP A 519 -0.02 14.14 -1.06
CA TRP A 519 0.80 15.19 -0.41
C TRP A 519 0.08 16.03 0.66
N PRO A 520 -1.15 16.57 0.46
CA PRO A 520 -1.83 17.37 1.47
C PRO A 520 -2.19 16.59 2.75
N ARG A 521 -2.21 15.25 2.67
CA ARG A 521 -2.60 14.36 3.77
C ARG A 521 -1.40 13.79 4.50
N MET A 522 -0.19 14.01 4.00
CA MET A 522 1.03 13.38 4.49
C MET A 522 1.30 13.68 5.96
N CYS A 523 1.06 14.90 6.43
CA CYS A 523 1.25 15.24 7.84
C CYS A 523 0.29 14.47 8.75
N ARG A 524 -0.97 14.35 8.35
CA ARG A 524 -1.98 13.60 9.11
C ARG A 524 -1.66 12.10 9.11
N ILE A 525 -1.26 11.55 7.96
CA ILE A 525 -0.80 10.15 7.83
C ILE A 525 0.41 9.90 8.74
N LYS A 526 1.43 10.76 8.66
CA LYS A 526 2.63 10.71 9.49
C LYS A 526 2.25 10.68 10.97
N ASN A 527 1.35 11.58 11.39
CA ASN A 527 0.99 11.70 12.79
C ASN A 527 0.27 10.47 13.35
N CYS A 528 -0.48 9.74 12.51
CA CYS A 528 -1.22 8.55 12.93
C CYS A 528 -0.42 7.25 12.80
N VAL A 529 0.53 7.18 11.86
CA VAL A 529 1.22 5.94 11.47
C VAL A 529 2.63 5.85 12.07
N ALA A 530 3.31 6.99 12.32
CA ALA A 530 4.71 6.98 12.75
C ALA A 530 4.95 6.21 14.06
N ILE A 531 4.05 6.36 15.05
CA ILE A 531 4.15 5.66 16.34
C ILE A 531 4.06 4.14 16.16
N GLU A 532 3.12 3.67 15.33
CA GLU A 532 2.98 2.25 15.01
C GLU A 532 4.24 1.68 14.37
N LEU A 533 4.78 2.36 13.35
CA LEU A 533 5.96 1.89 12.64
C LEU A 533 7.19 1.85 13.55
N ALA A 534 7.34 2.84 14.44
CA ALA A 534 8.42 2.85 15.42
C ALA A 534 8.30 1.72 16.45
N LEU A 535 7.08 1.41 16.93
CA LEU A 535 6.85 0.25 17.80
C LEU A 535 7.25 -1.05 17.08
N ILE A 536 6.82 -1.23 15.83
CA ILE A 536 7.16 -2.41 15.02
C ILE A 536 8.67 -2.55 14.85
N GLN A 537 9.35 -1.46 14.51
CA GLN A 537 10.81 -1.44 14.33
C GLN A 537 11.54 -1.78 15.65
N ALA A 538 11.08 -1.21 16.77
CA ALA A 538 11.64 -1.50 18.08
C ALA A 538 11.45 -2.98 18.47
N ILE A 539 10.25 -3.54 18.24
CA ILE A 539 9.95 -4.97 18.47
C ILE A 539 10.87 -5.86 17.62
N HIS A 540 11.05 -5.55 16.32
CA HIS A 540 11.96 -6.30 15.46
C HIS A 540 13.40 -6.25 15.96
N THR A 541 13.87 -5.07 16.38
CA THR A 541 15.23 -4.89 16.92
C THR A 541 15.45 -5.72 18.20
N LEU A 542 14.48 -5.71 19.13
CA LEU A 542 14.54 -6.51 20.35
C LEU A 542 14.46 -8.01 20.05
N ARG A 543 13.60 -8.41 19.11
CA ARG A 543 13.47 -9.81 18.66
C ARG A 543 14.77 -10.33 18.06
N ASP A 544 15.44 -9.53 17.24
CA ASP A 544 16.73 -9.88 16.67
C ASP A 544 17.81 -10.01 17.74
N ARG A 545 17.80 -9.13 18.75
CA ARG A 545 18.67 -9.24 19.91
C ARG A 545 18.42 -10.54 20.70
N VAL A 546 17.16 -10.93 20.91
CA VAL A 546 16.80 -12.18 21.60
C VAL A 546 17.24 -13.42 20.80
N ASN A 547 17.06 -13.39 19.48
CA ASN A 547 17.33 -14.55 18.61
C ASN A 547 18.81 -14.71 18.24
N PHE A 548 19.54 -13.60 18.08
CA PHE A 548 20.93 -13.57 17.59
C PHE A 548 21.92 -12.97 18.59
N GLY A 549 21.50 -12.67 19.81
CA GLY A 549 22.35 -12.14 20.88
C GLY A 549 23.48 -13.09 21.31
N PRO A 550 24.46 -12.59 22.07
CA PRO A 550 25.63 -13.33 22.51
C PRO A 550 25.24 -14.54 23.37
N GLU A 551 24.22 -14.43 24.22
CA GLU A 551 23.70 -15.56 25.00
C GLU A 551 23.06 -16.63 24.11
N ALA A 552 22.27 -16.23 23.11
CA ALA A 552 21.68 -17.15 22.15
C ALA A 552 22.75 -17.84 21.27
N ARG A 553 23.81 -17.11 20.90
CA ARG A 553 24.98 -17.67 20.19
C ARG A 553 25.74 -18.65 21.08
N ALA A 554 26.03 -18.27 22.33
CA ALA A 554 26.69 -19.14 23.31
C ALA A 554 25.89 -20.41 23.58
N ALA A 555 24.57 -20.33 23.70
CA ALA A 555 23.69 -21.50 23.85
C ALA A 555 23.70 -22.42 22.60
N ARG A 556 23.75 -21.84 21.39
CA ARG A 556 23.91 -22.61 20.14
C ARG A 556 25.29 -23.28 20.06
N GLU A 557 26.35 -22.62 20.53
CA GLU A 557 27.71 -23.15 20.58
C GLU A 557 27.87 -24.26 21.64
N GLN A 558 27.23 -24.13 22.80
CA GLN A 558 27.13 -25.20 23.81
C GLN A 558 26.38 -26.44 23.29
N LYS A 559 25.27 -26.24 22.56
CA LYS A 559 24.59 -27.36 21.88
C LYS A 559 25.43 -28.00 20.77
N ARG A 560 26.27 -27.23 20.07
CA ARG A 560 27.20 -27.75 19.04
C ARG A 560 28.41 -28.47 19.64
N SER A 561 28.90 -28.06 20.80
CA SER A 561 30.02 -28.73 21.48
C SER A 561 29.57 -30.02 22.17
N SER A 562 28.39 -30.05 22.79
CA SER A 562 27.79 -31.26 23.35
C SER A 562 27.43 -32.32 22.29
N SER A 563 27.06 -31.90 21.07
CA SER A 563 26.83 -32.84 19.95
C SER A 563 28.12 -33.39 19.33
N ARG A 564 29.27 -32.74 19.52
CA ARG A 564 30.60 -33.26 19.14
C ARG A 564 31.17 -34.27 20.15
N GLY A 565 30.68 -34.31 21.38
CA GLY A 565 31.11 -35.24 22.43
C GLY A 565 30.43 -36.60 22.42
N ARG A 566 29.39 -36.81 21.60
CA ARG A 566 28.75 -38.13 21.47
C ARG A 566 29.54 -38.95 20.45
N ALA A 567 30.59 -39.62 20.94
CA ALA A 567 31.33 -40.61 20.18
C ALA A 567 30.34 -41.57 19.50
N SER A 568 30.50 -41.66 18.17
CA SER A 568 29.85 -42.60 17.28
C SER A 568 29.89 -44.02 17.87
N ARG A 569 28.76 -44.49 18.42
CA ARG A 569 28.46 -45.91 18.49
C ARG A 569 27.57 -46.26 17.31
N GLY A 570 28.21 -46.82 16.28
CA GLY A 570 27.57 -47.66 15.29
C GLY A 570 26.70 -46.94 14.27
N ARG A 571 27.31 -46.28 13.28
CA ARG A 571 26.79 -46.30 11.91
C ARG A 571 27.96 -46.44 10.95
N SER A 572 27.94 -47.58 10.26
CA SER A 572 28.86 -48.01 9.22
C SER A 572 29.32 -46.86 8.32
N ALA A 573 30.64 -46.79 8.11
CA ALA A 573 31.27 -45.91 7.14
C ALA A 573 30.59 -46.05 5.78
N ARG A 574 29.95 -44.97 5.32
CA ARG A 574 29.70 -44.80 3.89
C ARG A 574 31.00 -44.33 3.25
N PRO A 575 31.47 -44.95 2.16
CA PRO A 575 32.72 -44.60 1.53
C PRO A 575 32.71 -43.18 0.94
N SER A 576 33.90 -42.58 0.92
CA SER A 576 34.21 -41.16 0.71
C SER A 576 33.92 -40.61 -0.70
N PHE A 577 33.35 -41.40 -1.61
CA PHE A 577 33.01 -40.96 -2.98
C PHE A 577 31.62 -40.34 -3.11
N LEU A 578 30.76 -40.40 -2.08
CA LEU A 578 29.45 -39.74 -2.08
C LEU A 578 29.46 -38.30 -1.52
N ARG A 579 30.63 -37.74 -1.19
CA ARG A 579 30.76 -36.31 -0.89
C ARG A 579 31.05 -35.53 -2.17
N ARG A 580 30.00 -35.16 -2.92
CA ARG A 580 30.11 -34.09 -3.91
C ARG A 580 29.74 -32.75 -3.28
N ARG A 581 30.68 -31.82 -3.47
CA ARG A 581 30.88 -30.48 -2.91
C ARG A 581 29.66 -29.56 -3.05
N SER A 582 29.26 -28.91 -1.96
CA SER A 582 28.80 -27.52 -2.00
C SER A 582 29.85 -26.65 -1.33
N LEU A 583 30.25 -25.61 -2.05
CA LEU A 583 31.32 -24.68 -1.77
C LEU A 583 30.97 -23.84 -0.52
N SER A 584 31.62 -24.12 0.60
CA SER A 584 31.75 -23.14 1.69
C SER A 584 32.89 -22.19 1.33
N ILE A 585 32.53 -20.93 1.15
CA ILE A 585 33.39 -19.77 1.05
C ILE A 585 34.50 -19.83 2.11
N GLU A 586 35.74 -19.81 1.64
CA GLU A 586 36.92 -19.54 2.45
C GLU A 586 36.79 -18.15 3.08
N SER A 587 37.06 -18.09 4.38
CA SER A 587 37.13 -16.85 5.14
C SER A 587 38.42 -16.11 4.75
N PRO A 588 38.40 -14.83 4.35
CA PRO A 588 39.65 -14.13 4.16
C PRO A 588 40.26 -13.74 5.50
N VAL A 589 41.58 -13.86 5.49
CA VAL A 589 42.56 -13.59 6.53
C VAL A 589 42.43 -12.16 7.07
N LYS A 590 42.64 -12.04 8.39
CA LYS A 590 42.84 -10.76 9.11
C LYS A 590 43.93 -9.93 8.42
N VAL A 591 43.56 -8.73 7.97
CA VAL A 591 44.49 -7.61 7.81
C VAL A 591 43.92 -6.45 8.62
N ASP A 592 44.69 -6.00 9.60
CA ASP A 592 44.41 -4.81 10.40
C ASP A 592 44.34 -3.58 9.49
N ASN A 593 43.23 -2.84 9.54
CA ASN A 593 43.19 -1.38 9.41
C ASN A 593 41.76 -0.83 9.66
N ALA A 594 41.71 0.16 10.56
CA ALA A 594 40.64 1.11 10.85
C ALA A 594 39.21 0.59 11.14
N LEU A 595 38.80 0.78 12.40
CA LEU A 595 37.44 0.62 12.92
C LEU A 595 36.38 1.39 12.12
N THR A 596 35.55 0.67 11.37
CA THR A 596 34.19 1.13 11.00
C THR A 596 33.20 0.04 11.38
N VAL A 597 32.63 0.19 12.57
CA VAL A 597 31.46 -0.58 13.04
C VAL A 597 30.28 -0.24 12.11
N PRO A 598 29.51 -1.24 11.60
CA PRO A 598 28.28 -0.94 10.90
C PRO A 598 27.31 -0.28 11.88
N GLN A 599 27.04 1.01 11.68
CA GLN A 599 26.07 1.71 12.51
C GLN A 599 24.69 1.10 12.27
N PRO A 600 23.93 0.75 13.32
CA PRO A 600 22.51 0.48 13.16
C PRO A 600 21.87 1.72 12.50
N LEU A 601 20.93 1.47 11.58
CA LEU A 601 20.14 2.53 10.94
C LEU A 601 19.54 3.41 12.05
N LYS A 602 20.14 4.59 12.26
CA LYS A 602 19.63 5.59 13.19
C LYS A 602 18.22 5.92 12.72
N VAL A 603 17.21 5.58 13.54
CA VAL A 603 15.94 6.28 13.49
C VAL A 603 16.29 7.73 13.78
N ARG A 604 16.20 8.56 12.74
CA ARG A 604 16.65 9.94 12.78
C ARG A 604 15.61 10.73 13.55
N ARG A 605 16.08 11.56 14.50
CA ARG A 605 15.26 12.55 15.20
C ARG A 605 14.33 13.23 14.20
N ASN A 606 13.04 13.26 14.51
CA ASN A 606 12.10 14.10 13.82
C ASN A 606 12.51 15.55 14.07
N VAL A 607 12.99 16.21 13.03
CA VAL A 607 13.19 17.66 13.05
C VAL A 607 11.81 18.28 12.87
N SER A 608 11.15 18.63 13.98
CA SER A 608 10.07 19.61 13.95
C SER A 608 10.68 20.95 13.53
N LEU A 609 10.71 21.17 12.22
CA LEU A 609 10.89 22.41 11.45
C LEU A 609 11.26 22.15 9.97
N GLY A 610 11.38 20.91 9.49
CA GLY A 610 11.74 20.66 8.10
C GLY A 610 11.36 19.27 7.59
N ASN A 611 10.83 19.28 6.36
CA ASN A 611 10.59 18.24 5.36
C ASN A 611 10.36 16.80 5.84
N ILE A 612 9.32 16.15 5.31
CA ILE A 612 9.22 14.68 5.41
C ILE A 612 10.48 14.11 4.77
N SER A 613 11.22 13.32 5.53
CA SER A 613 12.45 12.69 5.04
C SER A 613 12.07 11.68 3.97
N VAL A 614 12.20 12.08 2.71
CA VAL A 614 11.99 11.21 1.56
C VAL A 614 13.25 10.41 1.29
N ARG A 615 13.11 9.11 1.02
CA ARG A 615 14.19 8.28 0.46
C ARG A 615 14.76 9.01 -0.76
N PRO A 616 16.09 9.20 -0.87
CA PRO A 616 16.67 9.92 -1.99
C PRO A 616 16.26 9.23 -3.30
N SER A 617 15.85 10.02 -4.29
CA SER A 617 15.53 9.52 -5.62
C SER A 617 16.77 8.83 -6.20
N PHE A 618 16.67 7.53 -6.46
CA PHE A 618 17.74 6.77 -7.08
C PHE A 618 17.81 7.14 -8.56
N SER A 619 18.51 8.23 -8.91
CA SER A 619 18.97 8.39 -10.29
C SER A 619 20.00 7.29 -10.56
N ILE A 620 19.65 6.31 -11.39
CA ILE A 620 20.60 5.33 -11.90
C ILE A 620 21.54 6.07 -12.86
N THR A 621 22.54 6.72 -12.32
CA THR A 621 23.72 7.10 -13.09
C THR A 621 24.60 5.87 -13.19
N THR A 622 24.58 5.27 -14.38
CA THR A 622 25.39 4.14 -14.88
C THR A 622 25.00 2.73 -14.38
N PRO A 623 24.88 1.74 -15.29
CA PRO A 623 24.57 0.38 -14.91
C PRO A 623 25.81 -0.25 -14.28
N ARG A 624 25.80 -0.45 -12.95
CA ARG A 624 26.66 -1.46 -12.34
C ARG A 624 26.15 -2.82 -12.80
N THR A 625 26.81 -3.37 -13.81
CA THR A 625 26.68 -4.75 -14.26
C THR A 625 26.96 -5.70 -13.09
N THR A 626 25.90 -6.12 -12.40
CA THR A 626 25.92 -7.37 -11.66
C THR A 626 25.46 -8.46 -12.63
N PRO A 627 26.14 -9.61 -12.71
CA PRO A 627 25.85 -10.59 -13.75
C PRO A 627 24.49 -11.23 -13.50
N TYR A 628 23.65 -11.18 -14.54
CA TYR A 628 22.41 -11.91 -14.69
C TYR A 628 22.63 -13.41 -14.46
N LEU A 629 22.02 -13.97 -13.42
CA LEU A 629 21.76 -15.40 -13.35
C LEU A 629 20.44 -15.66 -14.08
N SER A 630 20.56 -15.99 -15.36
CA SER A 630 19.50 -16.61 -16.14
C SER A 630 19.36 -18.10 -15.74
N PRO A 631 18.15 -18.69 -15.77
CA PRO A 631 17.98 -20.12 -15.57
C PRO A 631 18.35 -20.82 -16.90
N GLN A 632 19.60 -21.25 -17.04
CA GLN A 632 19.95 -22.14 -18.14
C GLN A 632 19.46 -23.55 -17.85
N VAL A 633 18.44 -23.95 -18.60
CA VAL A 633 18.11 -25.34 -18.89
C VAL A 633 19.30 -25.90 -19.69
N GLY A 634 20.13 -26.70 -19.02
CA GLY A 634 21.22 -27.46 -19.63
C GLY A 634 20.93 -28.95 -19.46
N ILE A 635 20.54 -29.58 -20.56
CA ILE A 635 20.52 -31.04 -20.71
C ILE A 635 21.98 -31.45 -20.92
N ASP A 636 22.61 -32.05 -19.92
CA ASP A 636 23.84 -32.80 -20.10
C ASP A 636 23.49 -34.28 -20.30
N GLN A 637 23.33 -34.65 -21.57
CA GLN A 637 23.55 -36.00 -22.07
C GLN A 637 25.06 -36.27 -21.97
N ASP A 638 25.50 -36.98 -20.93
CA ASP A 638 26.73 -37.81 -20.95
C ASP A 638 26.99 -38.47 -19.58
N LEU A 639 26.00 -39.20 -19.07
CA LEU A 639 26.15 -40.06 -17.88
C LEU A 639 25.30 -41.34 -17.97
N LEU A 640 25.10 -41.82 -19.21
CA LEU A 640 24.33 -43.02 -19.55
C LEU A 640 25.21 -44.12 -20.20
N GLY A 641 26.53 -44.06 -20.01
CA GLY A 641 27.49 -44.98 -20.62
C GLY A 641 28.02 -46.12 -19.74
N ASP A 642 28.06 -45.99 -18.41
CA ASP A 642 28.93 -46.86 -17.58
C ASP A 642 28.24 -47.62 -16.43
N ALA A 643 26.93 -47.89 -16.54
CA ALA A 643 26.22 -48.75 -15.57
C ALA A 643 25.36 -49.85 -16.21
N LEU A 644 25.71 -50.27 -17.43
CA LEU A 644 25.00 -51.33 -18.17
C LEU A 644 25.97 -52.37 -18.74
N VAL A 645 26.92 -52.83 -17.92
CA VAL A 645 27.67 -54.06 -18.18
C VAL A 645 27.84 -54.80 -16.86
N MET A 646 27.41 -56.07 -16.84
CA MET A 646 27.54 -57.06 -15.75
C MET A 646 26.51 -57.03 -14.60
N THR A 647 25.31 -57.56 -14.82
CA THR A 647 25.00 -59.00 -14.53
C THR A 647 23.50 -59.29 -14.56
N ARG A 648 23.16 -60.33 -15.34
CA ARG A 648 21.97 -61.20 -15.30
C ARG A 648 20.64 -60.66 -15.83
N THR A 649 20.46 -60.84 -17.13
CA THR A 649 19.23 -61.44 -17.69
C THR A 649 19.55 -62.89 -18.09
N ASN A 650 18.82 -63.85 -17.53
CA ASN A 650 18.60 -65.15 -18.17
C ASN A 650 17.32 -65.78 -17.60
N SER A 651 16.24 -65.61 -18.37
CA SER A 651 15.00 -66.40 -18.42
C SER A 651 14.51 -66.22 -19.86
N ASN A 652 14.14 -67.21 -20.67
CA ASN A 652 13.64 -68.56 -20.49
C ASN A 652 14.02 -69.41 -21.71
N SER A 653 14.18 -70.72 -21.56
CA SER A 653 13.45 -71.70 -22.39
C SER A 653 13.57 -73.13 -21.84
N LEU A 654 12.41 -73.79 -21.86
CA LEU A 654 12.16 -75.23 -22.00
C LEU A 654 12.16 -76.15 -20.75
N ASP A 655 10.98 -76.79 -20.65
CA ASP A 655 10.68 -78.16 -20.24
C ASP A 655 10.64 -78.57 -18.77
N GLY A 656 9.49 -79.18 -18.42
CA GLY A 656 9.48 -80.39 -17.61
C GLY A 656 8.68 -80.35 -16.31
N SER A 657 7.45 -80.86 -16.39
CA SER A 657 6.79 -81.74 -15.40
C SER A 657 6.57 -81.29 -13.95
N GLY A 658 5.30 -81.37 -13.52
CA GLY A 658 4.97 -82.16 -12.33
C GLY A 658 4.17 -81.49 -11.20
N ILE A 659 2.85 -81.77 -11.20
CA ILE A 659 2.08 -82.33 -10.06
C ILE A 659 1.79 -81.46 -8.81
N ASP A 660 0.48 -81.33 -8.54
CA ASP A 660 -0.30 -81.15 -7.28
C ASP A 660 0.06 -79.99 -6.32
N GLY A 661 -0.84 -79.30 -5.63
CA GLY A 661 -2.25 -79.48 -5.30
C GLY A 661 -2.60 -78.58 -4.09
N HIS A 662 -3.89 -78.35 -3.84
CA HIS A 662 -4.53 -77.71 -2.66
C HIS A 662 -4.46 -76.17 -2.52
N THR A 663 -5.54 -75.41 -2.75
CA THR A 663 -6.73 -75.15 -1.89
C THR A 663 -6.41 -74.80 -0.45
N VAL A 664 -6.85 -73.60 -0.02
CA VAL A 664 -7.77 -73.39 1.12
C VAL A 664 -8.17 -71.90 1.18
N ASP A 665 -9.48 -71.69 1.04
CA ASP A 665 -10.29 -70.56 1.49
C ASP A 665 -10.09 -70.25 2.98
N VAL A 666 -10.26 -69.00 3.42
CA VAL A 666 -11.17 -68.64 4.54
C VAL A 666 -11.50 -67.14 4.48
N SER A 667 -12.75 -66.93 4.11
CA SER A 667 -13.74 -65.87 4.36
C SER A 667 -13.67 -65.03 5.65
N ASN A 668 -14.49 -63.95 5.62
CA ASN A 668 -15.33 -63.41 6.72
C ASN A 668 -14.66 -62.41 7.70
N ILE A 669 -15.29 -61.36 8.24
CA ILE A 669 -16.67 -60.85 8.33
C ILE A 669 -16.55 -59.40 8.87
N SER A 670 -17.14 -58.40 8.22
CA SER A 670 -18.36 -57.69 8.61
C SER A 670 -18.29 -56.59 9.71
N ARG A 671 -18.79 -55.41 9.28
CA ARG A 671 -19.85 -54.58 9.91
C ARG A 671 -19.55 -53.63 11.08
N ARG A 672 -19.83 -52.34 10.76
CA ARG A 672 -20.96 -51.48 11.23
C ARG A 672 -20.62 -50.26 12.12
N ARG A 673 -21.09 -49.11 11.59
CA ARG A 673 -21.86 -48.01 12.24
C ARG A 673 -21.16 -47.05 13.23
N ALA A 674 -20.86 -45.83 12.74
CA ALA A 674 -21.47 -44.51 13.07
C ALA A 674 -22.43 -44.37 14.28
N PRO A 675 -22.81 -43.14 14.71
CA PRO A 675 -22.18 -41.80 14.57
C PRO A 675 -22.17 -40.98 15.89
N PHE A 676 -21.43 -39.85 15.89
CA PHE A 676 -21.87 -38.53 16.35
C PHE A 676 -21.11 -37.45 15.57
#